data_AF-A0A847VTQ7-F1
#
_entry.id   AF-A0A847VTQ7-F1
#
_cell.length_a   1.000
_cell.length_b   1.000
_cell.length_c   1.000
_cell.angle_alpha   90.00
_cell.angle_beta   90.00
_cell.angle_gamma   90.00
#
_symmetry.space_group_name_H-M   'P 1'
#
loop_
_entity.id
_entity.type
_entity.pdbx_description
1 polymer ?
#
loop_
_entity_poly.entity_id
_entity_poly.type
_entity_poly.pdbx_seq_one_letter_code
_entity_poly.pdbx_strand_id
1 'polypeptide(L)'
;MAFTALQKMKERNEKLFNVNVGPKQPKEHYFKNSYDLKSLALRFLQQRCENLCFDAEKENLEMTSNKYYGTSLMPNQIPYNMQMDINRLCLLRELEKFIDSGISEDAYTVYYCYLEMFFGHYGKSKKMVELLSEYEYNGSSLLMKHRDHYSDSIYVFALGLAIYESNEIYRKAFKEYYGFDVDETNIKDEQKAANCFLQYWGLTALFHDIGYPFELPFEQVLSYFEVTGNQRGKGSLYFAYRDVDTITKLNDEAKEKFSEFYGKSFDSVEQLMAYDITKKLSETYDFDEDYIYQKIFNKPLNPNEFGYFMDHAYFSCVRLYREIENSIGISKINNKHIDALTAILLHNSLYKFSIVFYKDEQKKKDPLTMETHPLAYLLMLTDELQCWDRTAYGRNSRSELHPMSAEFDFRNNAIKAIYYYDKQEQEKIDDFELIYHNWEENGEQGEAPRLKAYSDMAEKEQRFTFDIKKIVDMSKIPLIVIPKTKEVDRTSKKTYLSNSNFLHLYDFAVALNARYFYQGKEKFIEDEVMEKEFEELSLEYQLSNINQAKSFARYLDALGCFYTDRPVNYEMITAFSSEQIAKFAPMEHERWIKEHISMSWIRGNLYETVKLPEELLVRFDNEKMARKALREQLRMHKLVMEGSPSKEEIAKNYQMLPEEEKGKDIEPFNSMLKLIKKFDGLRIYKLD
;
A
#
# COMPACT_ATOMS: atom_id res chain seq x y z
N MET A 1 -0.30 -7.49 -25.05
CA MET A 1 -1.63 -6.97 -24.65
C MET A 1 -1.73 -7.27 -23.17
N ALA A 2 -1.84 -6.26 -22.32
CA ALA A 2 -1.60 -6.37 -20.89
C ALA A 2 -2.48 -7.39 -20.15
N PHE A 3 -3.79 -7.43 -20.41
CA PHE A 3 -4.74 -8.27 -19.67
C PHE A 3 -5.23 -9.44 -20.54
N THR A 4 -4.47 -10.53 -20.50
CA THR A 4 -4.59 -11.67 -21.43
C THR A 4 -5.84 -12.51 -21.16
N ALA A 5 -6.27 -12.68 -19.91
CA ALA A 5 -7.46 -13.46 -19.57
C ALA A 5 -8.75 -12.69 -19.90
N LEU A 6 -8.77 -11.36 -19.71
CA LEU A 6 -9.86 -10.51 -20.20
C LEU A 6 -9.99 -10.59 -21.74
N GLN A 7 -8.86 -10.60 -22.45
CA GLN A 7 -8.84 -10.75 -23.90
C GLN A 7 -9.34 -12.13 -24.35
N LYS A 8 -8.86 -13.21 -23.72
CA LYS A 8 -9.36 -14.58 -23.97
C LYS A 8 -10.87 -14.68 -23.77
N MET A 9 -11.41 -14.05 -22.72
CA MET A 9 -12.85 -14.04 -22.46
C MET A 9 -13.61 -13.29 -23.56
N LYS A 10 -13.12 -12.14 -24.01
CA LYS A 10 -13.70 -11.40 -25.13
C LYS A 10 -13.74 -12.23 -26.41
N GLU A 11 -12.64 -12.90 -26.77
CA GLU A 11 -12.56 -13.77 -27.95
C GLU A 11 -13.52 -14.97 -27.84
N ARG A 12 -13.69 -15.54 -26.65
CA ARG A 12 -14.68 -16.60 -26.40
C ARG A 12 -16.11 -16.07 -26.61
N ASN A 13 -16.42 -14.90 -26.07
CA ASN A 13 -17.74 -14.29 -26.22
C ASN A 13 -18.04 -13.94 -27.68
N GLU A 14 -17.05 -13.47 -28.43
CA GLU A 14 -17.18 -13.19 -29.87
C GLU A 14 -17.53 -14.46 -30.65
N LYS A 15 -16.90 -15.60 -30.34
CA LYS A 15 -17.24 -16.90 -30.94
C LYS A 15 -18.65 -17.37 -30.57
N LEU A 16 -19.08 -17.16 -29.33
CA LEU A 16 -20.38 -17.63 -28.84
C LEU A 16 -21.55 -16.82 -29.41
N PHE A 17 -21.37 -15.50 -29.57
CA PHE A 17 -22.46 -14.59 -29.94
C PHE A 17 -22.33 -14.02 -31.35
N ASN A 18 -21.22 -14.27 -32.04
CA ASN A 18 -20.88 -13.72 -33.35
C ASN A 18 -20.93 -12.18 -33.40
N VAL A 19 -20.64 -11.54 -32.27
CA VAL A 19 -20.53 -10.09 -32.10
C VAL A 19 -19.31 -9.80 -31.24
N ASN A 20 -18.51 -8.80 -31.61
CA ASN A 20 -17.38 -8.36 -30.82
C ASN A 20 -17.84 -7.68 -29.53
N VAL A 21 -18.14 -8.48 -28.50
CA VAL A 21 -18.61 -8.06 -27.18
C VAL A 21 -17.80 -8.71 -26.08
N GLY A 22 -17.63 -8.01 -24.97
CA GLY A 22 -16.94 -8.52 -23.80
C GLY A 22 -16.05 -7.46 -23.14
N PRO A 23 -15.23 -7.88 -22.17
CA PRO A 23 -14.36 -6.99 -21.42
C PRO A 23 -13.49 -6.15 -22.35
N LYS A 24 -13.41 -4.83 -22.10
CA LYS A 24 -12.43 -3.98 -22.78
C LYS A 24 -11.05 -4.16 -22.17
N GLN A 25 -10.01 -3.91 -22.96
CA GLN A 25 -8.68 -3.72 -22.38
C GLN A 25 -8.70 -2.42 -21.55
N PRO A 26 -8.17 -2.44 -20.31
CA PRO A 26 -8.04 -1.24 -19.51
C PRO A 26 -7.27 -0.15 -20.25
N LYS A 27 -7.70 1.11 -20.09
CA LYS A 27 -6.97 2.24 -20.67
C LYS A 27 -5.61 2.39 -20.01
N GLU A 28 -4.61 2.82 -20.77
CA GLU A 28 -3.34 3.24 -20.20
C GLU A 28 -3.51 4.66 -19.62
N HIS A 29 -3.25 4.81 -18.32
CA HIS A 29 -3.38 6.07 -17.58
C HIS A 29 -2.04 6.83 -17.44
N TYR A 30 -1.07 6.47 -18.28
CA TYR A 30 0.26 7.08 -18.31
C TYR A 30 0.72 7.31 -19.76
N PHE A 31 1.63 8.25 -19.93
CA PHE A 31 2.29 8.44 -21.21
C PHE A 31 3.41 7.41 -21.38
N LYS A 32 3.42 6.68 -22.51
CA LYS A 32 4.40 5.60 -22.78
C LYS A 32 5.87 6.03 -22.69
N ASN A 33 6.15 7.30 -22.98
CA ASN A 33 7.50 7.86 -22.95
C ASN A 33 7.79 8.68 -21.69
N SER A 34 6.89 8.66 -20.70
CA SER A 34 7.17 9.31 -19.42
C SER A 34 7.99 8.40 -18.52
N TYR A 35 8.89 9.01 -17.76
CA TYR A 35 9.78 8.36 -16.79
C TYR A 35 9.56 8.93 -15.38
N ASP A 36 8.37 9.49 -15.12
CA ASP A 36 7.95 9.90 -13.78
C ASP A 36 7.51 8.69 -12.94
N LEU A 37 7.44 8.90 -11.61
CA LEU A 37 7.06 7.89 -10.63
C LEU A 37 5.72 7.21 -10.95
N LYS A 38 4.67 8.00 -11.18
CA LYS A 38 3.32 7.48 -11.46
C LYS A 38 3.33 6.64 -12.72
N SER A 39 3.89 7.18 -13.80
CA SER A 39 3.89 6.53 -15.10
C SER A 39 4.63 5.19 -15.09
N LEU A 40 5.77 5.10 -14.41
CA LEU A 40 6.57 3.87 -14.35
C LEU A 40 5.96 2.82 -13.42
N ALA A 41 5.48 3.22 -12.23
CA ALA A 41 4.83 2.30 -11.31
C ALA A 41 3.56 1.67 -11.91
N LEU A 42 2.74 2.47 -12.61
CA LEU A 42 1.55 1.97 -13.30
C LEU A 42 1.91 1.12 -14.53
N ARG A 43 2.98 1.48 -15.27
CA ARG A 43 3.47 0.68 -16.39
C ARG A 43 3.95 -0.69 -15.95
N PHE A 44 4.68 -0.77 -14.84
CA PHE A 44 5.13 -2.03 -14.26
C PHE A 44 3.96 -3.00 -14.03
N LEU A 45 2.94 -2.54 -13.28
CA LEU A 45 1.75 -3.35 -12.98
C LEU A 45 0.97 -3.74 -14.24
N GLN A 46 0.85 -2.83 -15.20
CA GLN A 46 0.09 -3.08 -16.42
C GLN A 46 0.82 -4.01 -17.40
N GLN A 47 2.11 -3.76 -17.67
CA GLN A 47 2.84 -4.37 -18.79
C GLN A 47 3.82 -5.47 -18.37
N ARG A 48 4.47 -5.38 -17.20
CA ARG A 48 5.42 -6.42 -16.75
C ARG A 48 4.77 -7.52 -15.95
N CYS A 49 3.77 -7.18 -15.13
CA CYS A 49 3.04 -8.16 -14.33
C CYS A 49 1.94 -8.90 -15.11
N GLU A 50 2.13 -9.15 -16.42
CA GLU A 50 1.22 -10.01 -17.18
C GLU A 50 1.18 -11.41 -16.55
N ASN A 51 -0.01 -12.03 -16.55
CA ASN A 51 -0.25 -13.36 -15.98
C ASN A 51 0.06 -13.47 -14.47
N LEU A 52 0.04 -12.37 -13.73
CA LEU A 52 0.20 -12.34 -12.28
C LEU A 52 -0.78 -13.30 -11.59
N CYS A 53 -0.24 -14.19 -10.76
CA CYS A 53 -1.00 -15.21 -10.02
C CYS A 53 -1.83 -16.18 -10.90
N PHE A 54 -1.53 -16.29 -12.20
CA PHE A 54 -2.23 -17.25 -13.06
C PHE A 54 -1.88 -18.69 -12.66
N ASP A 55 -2.86 -19.57 -12.81
CA ASP A 55 -2.75 -20.97 -12.44
C ASP A 55 -3.18 -21.84 -13.62
N ALA A 56 -2.19 -22.48 -14.25
CA ALA A 56 -2.41 -23.34 -15.41
C ALA A 56 -3.11 -24.66 -15.03
N GLU A 57 -2.91 -25.17 -13.81
CA GLU A 57 -3.58 -26.37 -13.34
C GLU A 57 -5.07 -26.09 -13.14
N LYS A 58 -5.40 -24.95 -12.52
CA LYS A 58 -6.79 -24.49 -12.43
C LYS A 58 -7.40 -24.24 -13.81
N GLU A 59 -6.70 -23.56 -14.73
CA GLU A 59 -7.22 -23.34 -16.10
C GLU A 59 -7.53 -24.68 -16.79
N ASN A 60 -6.68 -25.69 -16.64
CA ASN A 60 -6.92 -27.03 -17.17
C ASN A 60 -8.10 -27.75 -16.47
N LEU A 61 -8.23 -27.60 -15.15
CA LEU A 61 -9.36 -28.12 -14.38
C LEU A 61 -10.68 -27.45 -14.80
N GLU A 62 -10.69 -26.15 -15.08
CA GLU A 62 -11.88 -25.43 -15.56
C GLU A 62 -12.35 -25.96 -16.92
N MET A 63 -11.41 -26.26 -17.82
CA MET A 63 -11.71 -26.83 -19.14
C MET A 63 -12.28 -28.25 -19.04
N THR A 64 -11.74 -29.09 -18.15
CA THR A 64 -12.13 -30.51 -18.02
C THR A 64 -13.40 -30.71 -17.19
N SER A 65 -13.59 -29.94 -16.12
CA SER A 65 -14.76 -30.01 -15.24
C SER A 65 -15.97 -29.20 -15.76
N ASN A 66 -15.77 -28.38 -16.79
CA ASN A 66 -16.74 -27.42 -17.29
C ASN A 66 -17.27 -26.45 -16.22
N LYS A 67 -16.49 -26.23 -15.15
CA LYS A 67 -16.82 -25.34 -14.03
C LYS A 67 -15.76 -24.25 -13.91
N TYR A 68 -16.17 -23.04 -13.57
CA TYR A 68 -15.23 -21.98 -13.23
C TYR A 68 -14.93 -21.95 -11.75
N TYR A 69 -13.68 -21.62 -11.42
CA TYR A 69 -13.19 -21.49 -10.05
C TYR A 69 -12.92 -20.04 -9.66
N GLY A 70 -13.04 -19.09 -10.59
CA GLY A 70 -12.96 -17.67 -10.27
C GLY A 70 -14.24 -17.13 -9.62
N THR A 71 -14.05 -16.12 -8.78
CA THR A 71 -15.12 -15.45 -8.02
C THR A 71 -15.38 -14.05 -8.56
N SER A 72 -16.64 -13.61 -8.52
CA SER A 72 -17.08 -12.26 -8.88
C SER A 72 -18.09 -11.75 -7.82
N LEU A 73 -19.35 -11.49 -8.16
CA LEU A 73 -20.43 -11.29 -7.17
C LEU A 73 -20.80 -12.59 -6.43
N MET A 74 -20.59 -13.73 -7.10
CA MET A 74 -20.85 -15.06 -6.59
C MET A 74 -19.72 -16.00 -7.05
N PRO A 75 -19.55 -17.15 -6.39
CA PRO A 75 -18.61 -18.18 -6.83
C PRO A 75 -18.94 -18.71 -8.25
N ASN A 76 -17.92 -19.21 -8.94
CA ASN A 76 -18.01 -19.91 -10.23
C ASN A 76 -18.54 -19.06 -11.42
N GLN A 77 -18.49 -17.72 -11.34
CA GLN A 77 -19.05 -16.87 -12.40
C GLN A 77 -18.08 -16.59 -13.54
N ILE A 78 -16.78 -16.50 -13.24
CA ILE A 78 -15.72 -16.13 -14.19
C ILE A 78 -14.54 -17.09 -14.04
N PRO A 79 -13.70 -17.29 -15.08
CA PRO A 79 -12.48 -18.08 -14.95
C PRO A 79 -11.54 -17.53 -13.87
N TYR A 80 -10.76 -18.41 -13.24
CA TYR A 80 -9.79 -18.02 -12.22
C TYR A 80 -8.77 -17.00 -12.74
N ASN A 81 -8.18 -17.23 -13.93
CA ASN A 81 -7.21 -16.28 -14.50
C ASN A 81 -7.85 -14.94 -14.87
N MET A 82 -9.17 -14.90 -15.15
CA MET A 82 -9.90 -13.64 -15.35
C MET A 82 -10.04 -12.86 -14.03
N GLN A 83 -10.31 -13.55 -12.92
CA GLN A 83 -10.30 -12.94 -11.59
C GLN A 83 -8.92 -12.34 -11.28
N MET A 84 -7.83 -13.03 -11.60
CA MET A 84 -6.48 -12.52 -11.33
C MET A 84 -6.14 -11.26 -12.14
N ASP A 85 -6.57 -11.19 -13.41
CA ASP A 85 -6.49 -9.97 -14.21
C ASP A 85 -7.29 -8.81 -13.59
N ILE A 86 -8.50 -9.08 -13.07
CA ILE A 86 -9.34 -8.08 -12.38
C ILE A 86 -8.68 -7.63 -11.08
N ASN A 87 -8.11 -8.53 -10.29
CA ASN A 87 -7.42 -8.21 -9.04
C ASN A 87 -6.20 -7.30 -9.30
N ARG A 88 -5.41 -7.60 -10.33
CA ARG A 88 -4.30 -6.74 -10.76
C ARG A 88 -4.78 -5.36 -11.22
N LEU A 89 -5.91 -5.28 -11.92
CA LEU A 89 -6.52 -4.00 -12.31
C LEU A 89 -6.99 -3.19 -11.08
N CYS A 90 -7.49 -3.86 -10.04
CA CYS A 90 -7.82 -3.21 -8.77
C CYS A 90 -6.58 -2.56 -8.15
N LEU A 91 -5.48 -3.32 -7.99
CA LEU A 91 -4.22 -2.80 -7.45
C LEU A 91 -3.69 -1.61 -8.25
N LEU A 92 -3.70 -1.71 -9.59
CA LEU A 92 -3.30 -0.61 -10.49
C LEU A 92 -4.11 0.67 -10.24
N ARG A 93 -5.44 0.55 -10.15
CA ARG A 93 -6.35 1.68 -9.92
C ARG A 93 -6.18 2.29 -8.53
N GLU A 94 -6.07 1.47 -7.50
CA GLU A 94 -5.91 1.98 -6.12
C GLU A 94 -4.55 2.63 -5.93
N LEU A 95 -3.48 2.11 -6.55
CA LEU A 95 -2.18 2.77 -6.56
C LEU A 95 -2.21 4.11 -7.31
N GLU A 96 -2.90 4.17 -8.46
CA GLU A 96 -3.10 5.43 -9.19
C GLU A 96 -3.77 6.49 -8.31
N LYS A 97 -4.86 6.12 -7.63
CA LYS A 97 -5.59 7.02 -6.73
C LYS A 97 -4.69 7.53 -5.60
N PHE A 98 -3.94 6.64 -4.97
CA PHE A 98 -3.03 7.01 -3.89
C PHE A 98 -1.93 7.96 -4.35
N ILE A 99 -1.26 7.70 -5.48
CA ILE A 99 -0.20 8.60 -5.97
C ILE A 99 -0.74 10.00 -6.28
N ASP A 100 -1.99 10.10 -6.73
CA ASP A 100 -2.63 11.40 -7.00
C ASP A 100 -3.06 12.15 -5.73
N SER A 101 -3.46 11.43 -4.67
CA SER A 101 -4.04 12.03 -3.46
C SER A 101 -3.07 12.16 -2.29
N GLY A 102 -2.17 11.19 -2.11
CA GLY A 102 -1.25 11.08 -0.97
C GLY A 102 -1.94 10.86 0.39
N ILE A 103 -3.23 10.49 0.42
CA ILE A 103 -3.98 10.35 1.68
C ILE A 103 -4.00 8.91 2.19
N SER A 104 -4.01 8.76 3.51
CA SER A 104 -3.97 7.48 4.20
C SER A 104 -5.17 6.57 3.83
N GLU A 105 -6.35 7.12 3.55
CA GLU A 105 -7.51 6.31 3.13
C GLU A 105 -7.31 5.63 1.78
N ASP A 106 -6.57 6.26 0.86
CA ASP A 106 -6.19 5.65 -0.42
C ASP A 106 -5.01 4.68 -0.24
N ALA A 107 -4.11 4.92 0.72
CA ALA A 107 -3.08 3.93 1.08
C ALA A 107 -3.70 2.61 1.54
N TYR A 108 -4.79 2.68 2.32
CA TYR A 108 -5.50 1.51 2.82
C TYR A 108 -5.97 0.57 1.71
N THR A 109 -6.53 1.11 0.62
CA THR A 109 -7.01 0.25 -0.47
C THR A 109 -5.87 -0.42 -1.24
N VAL A 110 -4.65 0.15 -1.23
CA VAL A 110 -3.45 -0.50 -1.77
C VAL A 110 -3.03 -1.68 -0.89
N TYR A 111 -2.95 -1.49 0.43
CA TYR A 111 -2.71 -2.58 1.39
C TYR A 111 -3.74 -3.69 1.24
N TYR A 112 -5.01 -3.32 1.16
CA TYR A 112 -6.13 -4.24 1.02
C TYR A 112 -5.99 -5.09 -0.26
N CYS A 113 -5.72 -4.46 -1.41
CA CYS A 113 -5.48 -5.17 -2.67
C CYS A 113 -4.33 -6.17 -2.53
N TYR A 114 -3.19 -5.73 -1.97
CA TYR A 114 -2.02 -6.58 -1.84
C TYR A 114 -2.29 -7.81 -0.95
N LEU A 115 -2.93 -7.61 0.21
CA LEU A 115 -3.27 -8.70 1.13
C LEU A 115 -4.26 -9.69 0.51
N GLU A 116 -5.32 -9.21 -0.14
CA GLU A 116 -6.27 -10.09 -0.85
C GLU A 116 -5.58 -10.90 -1.95
N MET A 117 -4.61 -10.31 -2.65
CA MET A 117 -3.90 -10.99 -3.74
C MET A 117 -2.89 -12.05 -3.27
N PHE A 118 -2.16 -11.79 -2.18
CA PHE A 118 -1.01 -12.63 -1.80
C PHE A 118 -1.19 -13.37 -0.47
N PHE A 119 -2.05 -12.88 0.43
CA PHE A 119 -2.38 -13.51 1.71
C PHE A 119 -3.72 -14.26 1.64
N GLY A 120 -4.59 -13.85 0.73
CA GLY A 120 -5.82 -14.54 0.34
C GLY A 120 -7.09 -14.05 1.05
N HIS A 121 -6.99 -13.54 2.28
CA HIS A 121 -8.10 -12.93 3.01
C HIS A 121 -7.60 -11.82 3.94
N TYR A 122 -8.13 -10.62 3.77
CA TYR A 122 -7.81 -9.44 4.57
C TYR A 122 -8.15 -9.64 6.05
N GLY A 123 -9.28 -10.30 6.37
CA GLY A 123 -9.71 -10.53 7.76
C GLY A 123 -8.64 -11.16 8.65
N LYS A 124 -7.79 -12.03 8.10
CA LYS A 124 -6.67 -12.65 8.85
C LYS A 124 -5.59 -11.64 9.26
N SER A 125 -5.31 -10.66 8.40
CA SER A 125 -4.26 -9.66 8.57
C SER A 125 -4.78 -8.27 8.94
N LYS A 126 -6.11 -8.12 9.08
CA LYS A 126 -6.83 -6.89 9.41
C LYS A 126 -6.20 -6.15 10.58
N LYS A 127 -5.99 -6.86 11.69
CA LYS A 127 -5.42 -6.30 12.92
C LYS A 127 -4.03 -5.68 12.74
N MET A 128 -3.20 -6.22 11.83
CA MET A 128 -1.85 -5.71 11.61
C MET A 128 -1.89 -4.33 10.92
N VAL A 129 -2.73 -4.17 9.90
CA VAL A 129 -2.81 -2.95 9.10
C VAL A 129 -3.62 -1.86 9.82
N GLU A 130 -4.74 -2.23 10.42
CA GLU A 130 -5.61 -1.26 11.09
C GLU A 130 -4.97 -0.69 12.36
N LEU A 131 -4.35 -1.55 13.18
CA LEU A 131 -3.72 -1.10 14.42
C LEU A 131 -2.55 -0.15 14.16
N LEU A 132 -1.76 -0.37 13.11
CA LEU A 132 -0.69 0.56 12.72
C LEU A 132 -1.28 1.94 12.42
N SER A 133 -2.30 1.98 11.55
CA SER A 133 -2.94 3.23 11.14
C SER A 133 -3.59 3.96 12.32
N GLU A 134 -4.29 3.23 13.19
CA GLU A 134 -4.88 3.81 14.41
C GLU A 134 -3.83 4.37 15.36
N TYR A 135 -2.73 3.65 15.55
CA TYR A 135 -1.67 4.05 16.45
C TYR A 135 -0.95 5.29 15.93
N GLU A 136 -0.71 5.36 14.61
CA GLU A 136 -0.15 6.54 13.96
C GLU A 136 -1.07 7.76 14.02
N TYR A 137 -2.40 7.57 13.92
CA TYR A 137 -3.31 8.70 14.03
C TYR A 137 -3.43 9.23 15.47
N ASN A 138 -3.54 8.32 16.43
CA ASN A 138 -3.86 8.68 17.82
C ASN A 138 -2.62 8.96 18.69
N GLY A 139 -1.58 8.13 18.59
CA GLY A 139 -0.40 8.18 19.46
C GLY A 139 0.62 9.25 19.08
N SER A 140 0.60 9.69 17.83
CA SER A 140 1.70 10.45 17.24
C SER A 140 1.83 11.90 17.68
N SER A 141 0.73 12.52 18.10
CA SER A 141 0.73 13.90 18.61
C SER A 141 1.51 14.07 19.93
N LEU A 142 1.78 12.96 20.63
CA LEU A 142 2.52 12.95 21.89
C LEU A 142 4.04 12.93 21.68
N LEU A 143 4.52 12.70 20.45
CA LEU A 143 5.93 12.53 20.13
C LEU A 143 6.64 13.85 19.80
N MET A 144 7.97 13.88 19.99
CA MET A 144 8.79 15.03 19.62
C MET A 144 9.03 15.11 18.11
N LYS A 145 9.37 13.97 17.49
CA LYS A 145 9.58 13.83 16.05
C LYS A 145 8.79 12.62 15.56
N HIS A 146 7.79 12.83 14.73
CA HIS A 146 7.03 11.74 14.13
C HIS A 146 6.29 12.22 12.89
N ARG A 147 6.22 11.36 11.88
CA ARG A 147 5.61 11.60 10.58
C ARG A 147 4.84 10.36 10.14
N ASP A 148 3.82 10.52 9.31
CA ASP A 148 3.04 9.40 8.74
C ASP A 148 3.96 8.34 8.10
N HIS A 149 3.92 7.09 8.58
CA HIS A 149 4.66 5.94 8.02
C HIS A 149 3.74 5.00 7.23
N TYR A 150 2.43 5.10 7.43
CA TYR A 150 1.43 4.35 6.68
C TYR A 150 1.41 4.74 5.19
N SER A 151 1.35 6.03 4.90
CA SER A 151 1.41 6.54 3.51
C SER A 151 2.81 6.42 2.92
N ASP A 152 3.84 6.55 3.77
CA ASP A 152 5.26 6.40 3.41
C ASP A 152 5.53 5.06 2.74
N SER A 153 5.11 3.96 3.38
CA SER A 153 5.28 2.60 2.87
C SER A 153 4.69 2.38 1.47
N ILE A 154 3.60 3.06 1.10
CA ILE A 154 3.04 2.99 -0.25
C ILE A 154 3.91 3.76 -1.26
N TYR A 155 4.46 4.91 -0.88
CA TYR A 155 5.40 5.64 -1.72
C TYR A 155 6.72 4.86 -1.92
N VAL A 156 7.25 4.24 -0.86
CA VAL A 156 8.39 3.31 -0.93
C VAL A 156 8.08 2.18 -1.91
N PHE A 157 6.90 1.56 -1.77
CA PHE A 157 6.43 0.54 -2.71
C PHE A 157 6.43 1.05 -4.17
N ALA A 158 5.80 2.20 -4.43
CA ALA A 158 5.74 2.81 -5.76
C ALA A 158 7.11 3.15 -6.35
N LEU A 159 8.02 3.69 -5.54
CA LEU A 159 9.40 3.99 -5.94
C LEU A 159 10.12 2.72 -6.40
N GLY A 160 9.98 1.63 -5.66
CA GLY A 160 10.58 0.36 -6.05
C GLY A 160 10.02 -0.22 -7.34
N LEU A 161 8.70 -0.08 -7.58
CA LEU A 161 8.09 -0.46 -8.87
C LEU A 161 8.66 0.37 -10.02
N ALA A 162 8.80 1.68 -9.82
CA ALA A 162 9.34 2.59 -10.83
C ALA A 162 10.82 2.28 -11.14
N ILE A 163 11.63 2.01 -10.12
CA ILE A 163 13.04 1.63 -10.29
C ILE A 163 13.16 0.29 -11.02
N TYR A 164 12.38 -0.73 -10.66
CA TYR A 164 12.41 -2.01 -11.38
C TYR A 164 12.02 -1.87 -12.85
N GLU A 165 11.01 -1.04 -13.14
CA GLU A 165 10.54 -0.77 -14.50
C GLU A 165 11.62 -0.11 -15.37
N SER A 166 12.30 0.92 -14.85
CA SER A 166 13.20 1.77 -15.64
C SER A 166 14.68 1.38 -15.56
N ASN A 167 15.12 0.72 -14.49
CA ASN A 167 16.52 0.44 -14.23
C ASN A 167 16.87 -1.01 -14.61
N GLU A 168 17.53 -1.18 -15.74
CA GLU A 168 17.92 -2.50 -16.25
C GLU A 168 19.01 -3.17 -15.40
N ILE A 169 19.87 -2.37 -14.77
CA ILE A 169 20.99 -2.87 -13.95
C ILE A 169 20.44 -3.52 -12.68
N TYR A 170 19.54 -2.82 -11.98
CA TYR A 170 18.86 -3.37 -10.81
C TYR A 170 18.04 -4.61 -11.16
N ARG A 171 17.27 -4.55 -12.25
CA ARG A 171 16.46 -5.68 -12.69
C ARG A 171 17.31 -6.90 -13.02
N LYS A 172 18.46 -6.71 -13.67
CA LYS A 172 19.42 -7.79 -13.94
C LYS A 172 19.98 -8.37 -12.65
N ALA A 173 20.43 -7.54 -11.70
CA ALA A 173 20.93 -8.01 -10.41
C ALA A 173 19.87 -8.82 -9.63
N PHE A 174 18.62 -8.35 -9.63
CA PHE A 174 17.50 -9.10 -9.05
C PHE A 174 17.31 -10.46 -9.73
N LYS A 175 17.29 -10.50 -11.07
CA LYS A 175 17.11 -11.74 -11.84
C LYS A 175 18.23 -12.73 -11.57
N GLU A 176 19.48 -12.29 -11.58
CA GLU A 176 20.66 -13.11 -11.26
C GLU A 176 20.57 -13.67 -9.84
N TYR A 177 20.28 -12.82 -8.84
CA TYR A 177 20.16 -13.23 -7.44
C TYR A 177 19.08 -14.31 -7.23
N TYR A 178 17.94 -14.17 -7.91
CA TYR A 178 16.81 -15.10 -7.76
C TYR A 178 16.80 -16.26 -8.76
N GLY A 179 17.81 -16.37 -9.63
CA GLY A 179 17.96 -17.45 -10.61
C GLY A 179 16.99 -17.39 -11.80
N PHE A 180 16.56 -16.19 -12.18
CA PHE A 180 15.80 -15.95 -13.41
C PHE A 180 16.75 -15.72 -14.60
N ASP A 181 16.26 -15.99 -15.81
CA ASP A 181 16.97 -15.80 -17.07
C ASP A 181 17.16 -14.31 -17.35
N VAL A 182 18.42 -13.85 -17.39
CA VAL A 182 18.77 -12.45 -17.62
C VAL A 182 18.49 -11.96 -19.04
N ASP A 183 18.28 -12.86 -20.01
CA ASP A 183 17.95 -12.48 -21.38
C ASP A 183 16.52 -11.90 -21.47
N GLU A 184 16.43 -10.59 -21.73
CA GLU A 184 15.13 -9.89 -21.84
C GLU A 184 14.29 -10.34 -23.05
N THR A 185 14.86 -11.09 -23.99
CA THR A 185 14.09 -11.69 -25.08
C THR A 185 13.20 -12.84 -24.59
N ASN A 186 13.50 -13.43 -23.43
CA ASN A 186 12.66 -14.43 -22.77
C ASN A 186 11.52 -13.75 -21.98
N ILE A 187 10.52 -13.27 -22.72
CA ILE A 187 9.36 -12.53 -22.17
C ILE A 187 8.65 -13.31 -21.06
N LYS A 188 8.57 -14.65 -21.16
CA LYS A 188 7.88 -15.47 -20.15
C LYS A 188 8.62 -15.45 -18.82
N ASP A 189 9.95 -15.53 -18.85
CA ASP A 189 10.74 -15.52 -17.62
C ASP A 189 10.84 -14.11 -17.03
N GLU A 190 10.91 -13.10 -17.89
CA GLU A 190 10.77 -11.69 -17.50
C GLU A 190 9.48 -11.42 -16.73
N GLN A 191 8.34 -11.93 -17.22
CA GLN A 191 7.05 -11.82 -16.53
C GLN A 191 7.05 -12.55 -15.18
N LYS A 192 7.66 -13.74 -15.10
CA LYS A 192 7.81 -14.48 -13.84
C LYS A 192 8.67 -13.71 -12.83
N ALA A 193 9.78 -13.12 -13.28
CA ALA A 193 10.66 -12.31 -12.45
C ALA A 193 9.93 -11.07 -11.92
N ALA A 194 9.17 -10.37 -12.77
CA ALA A 194 8.37 -9.20 -12.38
C ALA A 194 7.25 -9.58 -11.38
N ASN A 195 6.54 -10.69 -11.61
CA ASN A 195 5.52 -11.19 -10.68
C ASN A 195 6.11 -11.58 -9.33
N CYS A 196 7.27 -12.25 -9.34
CA CYS A 196 8.05 -12.57 -8.15
C CYS A 196 8.49 -11.29 -7.42
N PHE A 197 9.03 -10.31 -8.15
CA PHE A 197 9.40 -9.01 -7.58
C PHE A 197 8.20 -8.34 -6.92
N LEU A 198 7.07 -8.18 -7.61
CA LEU A 198 5.88 -7.54 -7.04
C LEU A 198 5.43 -8.19 -5.72
N GLN A 199 5.43 -9.51 -5.65
CA GLN A 199 5.07 -10.24 -4.44
C GLN A 199 6.06 -9.95 -3.30
N TYR A 200 7.36 -10.17 -3.50
CA TYR A 200 8.30 -10.05 -2.37
C TYR A 200 8.69 -8.60 -2.06
N TRP A 201 8.71 -7.73 -3.06
CA TRP A 201 8.86 -6.29 -2.85
C TRP A 201 7.66 -5.69 -2.14
N GLY A 202 6.42 -6.08 -2.49
CA GLY A 202 5.25 -5.63 -1.74
C GLY A 202 5.31 -6.10 -0.28
N LEU A 203 5.77 -7.33 -0.02
CA LEU A 203 5.97 -7.83 1.34
C LEU A 203 7.03 -7.00 2.11
N THR A 204 8.12 -6.62 1.44
CA THR A 204 9.19 -5.82 2.03
C THR A 204 8.76 -4.36 2.25
N ALA A 205 8.34 -3.66 1.19
CA ALA A 205 8.07 -2.23 1.21
C ALA A 205 6.80 -1.86 1.98
N LEU A 206 5.71 -2.61 1.83
CA LEU A 206 4.45 -2.25 2.49
C LEU A 206 4.52 -2.48 4.01
N PHE A 207 5.36 -3.41 4.47
CA PHE A 207 5.35 -3.86 5.85
C PHE A 207 6.67 -3.63 6.62
N HIS A 208 7.62 -2.86 6.08
CA HIS A 208 8.88 -2.58 6.78
C HIS A 208 8.70 -1.79 8.08
N ASP A 209 7.60 -1.04 8.18
CA ASP A 209 7.31 -0.11 9.27
C ASP A 209 6.18 -0.56 10.23
N ILE A 210 5.65 -1.78 10.07
CA ILE A 210 4.58 -2.29 10.96
C ILE A 210 5.01 -2.46 12.43
N GLY A 211 6.30 -2.37 12.71
CA GLY A 211 6.90 -2.43 14.04
C GLY A 211 6.84 -1.11 14.82
N TYR A 212 6.44 0.00 14.20
CA TYR A 212 6.33 1.30 14.89
C TYR A 212 5.48 1.29 16.16
N PRO A 213 4.37 0.54 16.27
CA PRO A 213 3.62 0.42 17.52
C PRO A 213 4.44 -0.11 18.72
N PHE A 214 5.63 -0.67 18.50
CA PHE A 214 6.58 -1.03 19.55
C PHE A 214 7.62 0.07 19.86
N GLU A 215 8.04 0.83 18.84
CA GLU A 215 9.01 1.92 19.01
C GLU A 215 8.37 3.20 19.60
N LEU A 216 7.20 3.58 19.12
CA LEU A 216 6.55 4.83 19.50
C LEU A 216 6.19 4.93 21.00
N PRO A 217 5.66 3.89 21.68
CA PRO A 217 5.46 3.96 23.13
C PRO A 217 6.77 4.19 23.89
N PHE A 218 7.87 3.58 23.43
CA PHE A 218 9.19 3.78 24.02
C PHE A 218 9.65 5.24 23.87
N GLU A 219 9.49 5.82 22.68
CA GLU A 219 9.81 7.21 22.39
C GLU A 219 8.93 8.20 23.17
N GLN A 220 7.64 7.92 23.34
CA GLN A 220 6.71 8.73 24.15
C GLN A 220 7.19 8.82 25.60
N VAL A 221 7.59 7.69 26.19
CA VAL A 221 8.05 7.65 27.57
C VAL A 221 9.35 8.43 27.71
N LEU A 222 10.32 8.20 26.83
CA LEU A 222 11.57 8.95 26.83
C LEU A 222 11.33 10.45 26.77
N SER A 223 10.45 10.90 25.87
CA SER A 223 10.12 12.31 25.70
C SER A 223 9.54 12.97 26.97
N TYR A 224 8.91 12.17 27.85
CA TYR A 224 8.39 12.66 29.13
C TYR A 224 9.50 12.96 30.15
N PHE A 225 10.65 12.29 30.03
CA PHE A 225 11.81 12.45 30.92
C PHE A 225 12.92 13.33 30.32
N GLU A 226 12.89 13.60 29.02
CA GLU A 226 13.75 14.58 28.32
C GLU A 226 13.33 16.04 28.65
N VAL A 227 13.18 16.36 29.94
CA VAL A 227 12.90 17.72 30.43
C VAL A 227 14.22 18.47 30.61
N THR A 228 14.32 19.66 30.04
CA THR A 228 15.46 20.61 30.18
C THR A 228 16.84 20.06 29.81
N GLY A 229 17.17 20.08 28.52
CA GLY A 229 18.56 20.09 28.03
C GLY A 229 19.37 18.79 28.17
N ASN A 230 18.83 17.75 28.81
CA ASN A 230 19.51 16.46 28.91
C ASN A 230 19.48 15.73 27.57
N GLN A 231 20.65 15.35 27.06
CA GLN A 231 20.78 14.49 25.90
C GLN A 231 20.51 13.03 26.29
N ARG A 232 19.87 12.29 25.38
CA ARG A 232 19.66 10.85 25.47
C ARG A 232 20.99 10.13 25.75
N GLY A 233 21.00 9.23 26.73
CA GLY A 233 22.23 8.55 27.14
C GLY A 233 22.18 7.98 28.55
N LYS A 234 23.37 7.77 29.14
CA LYS A 234 23.53 7.18 30.48
C LYS A 234 22.71 7.93 31.53
N GLY A 235 21.79 7.22 32.18
CA GLY A 235 20.83 7.80 33.14
C GLY A 235 19.43 8.04 32.58
N SER A 236 19.22 7.84 31.27
CA SER A 236 17.88 7.86 30.67
C SER A 236 17.06 6.64 31.11
N LEU A 237 15.80 6.87 31.43
CA LEU A 237 14.81 5.80 31.63
C LEU A 237 14.49 5.15 30.29
N TYR A 238 14.32 3.83 30.26
CA TYR A 238 13.96 3.13 29.04
C TYR A 238 13.05 1.94 29.35
N PHE A 239 12.21 1.56 28.40
CA PHE A 239 11.42 0.34 28.47
C PHE A 239 12.05 -0.76 27.63
N ALA A 240 11.93 -2.00 28.09
CA ALA A 240 12.38 -3.18 27.39
C ALA A 240 11.25 -4.21 27.38
N TYR A 241 11.15 -4.98 26.30
CA TYR A 241 10.13 -6.01 26.17
C TYR A 241 10.63 -7.31 26.81
N ARG A 242 9.82 -7.93 27.66
CA ARG A 242 10.09 -9.27 28.21
C ARG A 242 9.24 -10.31 27.51
N ASP A 243 9.62 -11.58 27.67
CA ASP A 243 8.92 -12.74 27.10
C ASP A 243 8.77 -12.68 25.57
N VAL A 244 9.78 -12.13 24.89
CA VAL A 244 9.83 -12.01 23.41
C VAL A 244 9.75 -13.37 22.69
N ASP A 245 10.12 -14.45 23.37
CA ASP A 245 9.98 -15.83 22.89
C ASP A 245 8.54 -16.16 22.47
N THR A 246 7.53 -15.49 23.04
CA THR A 246 6.13 -15.66 22.65
C THR A 246 5.86 -15.33 21.18
N ILE A 247 6.61 -14.39 20.61
CA ILE A 247 6.49 -13.97 19.22
C ILE A 247 7.63 -14.48 18.34
N THR A 248 8.72 -15.01 18.90
CA THR A 248 9.88 -15.42 18.10
C THR A 248 10.18 -16.92 18.10
N LYS A 249 9.63 -17.71 19.02
CA LYS A 249 9.84 -19.17 19.05
C LYS A 249 9.21 -19.90 17.86
N LEU A 250 9.99 -20.70 17.15
CA LEU A 250 9.47 -21.51 16.04
C LEU A 250 8.68 -22.72 16.57
N ASN A 251 7.55 -23.04 15.94
CA ASN A 251 6.83 -24.29 16.18
C ASN A 251 7.53 -25.46 15.47
N ASP A 252 7.21 -26.70 15.84
CA ASP A 252 7.93 -27.88 15.35
C ASP A 252 7.87 -28.03 13.81
N GLU A 253 6.73 -27.71 13.19
CA GLU A 253 6.57 -27.72 11.73
C GLU A 253 7.50 -26.71 11.04
N ALA A 254 7.64 -25.51 11.61
CA ALA A 254 8.53 -24.48 11.11
C ALA A 254 10.00 -24.88 11.28
N LYS A 255 10.36 -25.50 12.42
CA LYS A 255 11.72 -26.00 12.65
C LYS A 255 12.12 -27.06 11.64
N GLU A 256 11.25 -28.04 11.40
CA GLU A 256 11.47 -29.11 10.41
C GLU A 256 11.66 -28.49 9.02
N LYS A 257 10.75 -27.60 8.62
CA LYS A 257 10.80 -26.95 7.32
C LYS A 257 12.08 -26.13 7.10
N PHE A 258 12.47 -25.30 8.06
CA PHE A 258 13.69 -24.50 7.92
C PHE A 258 14.97 -25.34 8.01
N SER A 259 14.92 -26.45 8.75
CA SER A 259 15.99 -27.45 8.76
C SER A 259 16.17 -28.10 7.39
N GLU A 260 15.08 -28.39 6.65
CA GLU A 260 15.17 -28.85 5.27
C GLU A 260 15.74 -27.79 4.32
N PHE A 261 15.37 -26.52 4.49
CA PHE A 261 15.82 -25.43 3.62
C PHE A 261 17.30 -25.08 3.78
N TYR A 262 17.77 -25.07 5.02
CA TYR A 262 19.11 -24.57 5.35
C TYR A 262 20.06 -25.66 5.83
N GLY A 263 19.60 -26.89 6.03
CA GLY A 263 20.41 -27.99 6.57
C GLY A 263 20.81 -27.79 8.04
N LYS A 264 20.12 -26.89 8.76
CA LYS A 264 20.39 -26.50 10.14
C LYS A 264 19.06 -26.24 10.87
N SER A 265 18.94 -26.74 12.10
CA SER A 265 17.76 -26.48 12.93
C SER A 265 17.86 -25.11 13.60
N PHE A 266 16.71 -24.45 13.77
CA PHE A 266 16.58 -23.17 14.45
C PHE A 266 15.49 -23.26 15.51
N ASP A 267 15.69 -22.64 16.66
CA ASP A 267 14.69 -22.59 17.72
C ASP A 267 13.82 -21.33 17.67
N SER A 268 14.33 -20.27 17.05
CA SER A 268 13.66 -18.97 16.97
C SER A 268 13.85 -18.28 15.62
N VAL A 269 12.99 -17.31 15.34
CA VAL A 269 13.06 -16.44 14.16
C VAL A 269 14.38 -15.66 14.17
N GLU A 270 14.89 -15.22 15.33
CA GLU A 270 16.16 -14.48 15.39
C GLU A 270 17.35 -15.34 14.94
N GLN A 271 17.39 -16.61 15.35
CA GLN A 271 18.45 -17.53 14.90
C GLN A 271 18.39 -17.76 13.39
N LEU A 272 17.18 -17.95 12.85
CA LEU A 272 16.97 -18.09 11.41
C LEU A 272 17.45 -16.85 10.65
N MET A 273 17.06 -15.65 11.08
CA MET A 273 17.46 -14.40 10.43
C MET A 273 18.97 -14.16 10.54
N ALA A 274 19.57 -14.45 11.70
CA ALA A 274 21.01 -14.31 11.91
C ALA A 274 21.81 -15.20 10.95
N TYR A 275 21.41 -16.46 10.82
CA TYR A 275 22.04 -17.40 9.89
C TYR A 275 21.91 -16.94 8.44
N ASP A 276 20.70 -16.56 8.03
CA ASP A 276 20.41 -16.15 6.66
C ASP A 276 21.15 -14.86 6.24
N ILE A 277 21.23 -13.88 7.15
CA ILE A 277 22.05 -12.66 6.96
C ILE A 277 23.54 -13.01 6.87
N THR A 278 24.04 -13.86 7.76
CA THR A 278 25.45 -14.26 7.79
C THR A 278 25.84 -14.96 6.50
N LYS A 279 25.00 -15.85 5.99
CA LYS A 279 25.23 -16.54 4.71
C LYS A 279 25.39 -15.58 3.53
N LYS A 280 24.75 -14.41 3.56
CA LYS A 280 24.76 -13.43 2.45
C LYS A 280 25.85 -12.38 2.59
N LEU A 281 26.13 -11.94 3.81
CA LEU A 281 26.90 -10.72 4.06
C LEU A 281 28.23 -10.96 4.78
N SER A 282 28.45 -12.10 5.44
CA SER A 282 29.66 -12.32 6.25
C SER A 282 30.96 -12.20 5.45
N GLU A 283 31.00 -12.71 4.21
CA GLU A 283 32.18 -12.61 3.34
C GLU A 283 32.54 -11.16 2.98
N THR A 284 31.54 -10.29 2.84
CA THR A 284 31.73 -8.88 2.47
C THR A 284 32.03 -8.01 3.68
N TYR A 285 31.42 -8.31 4.82
CA TYR A 285 31.41 -7.43 5.99
C TYR A 285 32.14 -8.01 7.20
N ASP A 286 32.82 -9.14 7.13
CA ASP A 286 33.68 -9.69 8.19
C ASP A 286 32.99 -9.72 9.58
N PHE A 287 32.00 -10.60 9.71
CA PHE A 287 31.33 -10.92 10.97
C PHE A 287 30.86 -12.39 10.97
N ASP A 288 30.59 -12.95 12.14
CA ASP A 288 30.05 -14.30 12.30
C ASP A 288 28.56 -14.33 12.71
N GLU A 289 27.99 -15.53 12.73
CA GLU A 289 26.58 -15.75 13.06
C GLU A 289 26.26 -15.37 14.51
N ASP A 290 27.16 -15.69 15.45
CA ASP A 290 26.98 -15.41 16.88
C ASP A 290 26.92 -13.91 17.14
N TYR A 291 27.76 -13.13 16.47
CA TYR A 291 27.75 -11.67 16.53
C TYR A 291 26.40 -11.11 16.08
N ILE A 292 25.91 -11.51 14.91
CA ILE A 292 24.64 -11.01 14.38
C ILE A 292 23.47 -11.46 15.26
N TYR A 293 23.45 -12.71 15.68
CA TYR A 293 22.43 -13.23 16.57
C TYR A 293 22.35 -12.41 17.87
N GLN A 294 23.49 -12.15 18.52
CA GLN A 294 23.52 -11.30 19.73
C GLN A 294 23.01 -9.89 19.45
N LYS A 295 23.38 -9.29 18.31
CA LYS A 295 22.88 -7.96 17.92
C LYS A 295 21.38 -7.94 17.69
N ILE A 296 20.79 -8.99 17.13
CA ILE A 296 19.34 -9.10 16.93
C ILE A 296 18.64 -9.34 18.26
N PHE A 297 19.11 -10.34 19.04
CA PHE A 297 18.52 -10.75 20.31
C PHE A 297 18.49 -9.63 21.35
N ASN A 298 19.52 -8.78 21.38
CA ASN A 298 19.61 -7.68 22.34
C ASN A 298 18.69 -6.49 22.00
N LYS A 299 18.17 -6.35 20.77
CA LYS A 299 17.36 -5.18 20.36
C LYS A 299 16.15 -4.92 21.26
N PRO A 300 15.25 -5.88 21.52
CA PRO A 300 14.10 -5.65 22.39
C PRO A 300 14.45 -5.58 23.89
N LEU A 301 15.61 -6.13 24.28
CA LEU A 301 15.99 -6.34 25.69
C LEU A 301 16.88 -5.22 26.25
N ASN A 302 17.80 -4.71 25.43
CA ASN A 302 18.88 -3.82 25.83
C ASN A 302 18.96 -2.58 24.92
N PRO A 303 17.90 -1.75 24.82
CA PRO A 303 17.90 -0.57 23.95
C PRO A 303 19.00 0.44 24.32
N ASN A 304 19.49 0.42 25.56
CA ASN A 304 20.65 1.19 26.02
C ASN A 304 21.96 0.85 25.27
N GLU A 305 22.09 -0.35 24.69
CA GLU A 305 23.24 -0.74 23.85
C GLU A 305 23.15 -0.16 22.43
N PHE A 306 21.96 0.31 22.03
CA PHE A 306 21.65 0.82 20.69
C PHE A 306 21.30 2.31 20.72
N GLY A 307 21.94 3.07 21.61
CA GLY A 307 21.70 4.52 21.72
C GLY A 307 20.38 4.89 22.40
N TYR A 308 19.85 4.01 23.25
CA TYR A 308 18.55 4.17 23.90
C TYR A 308 17.43 4.33 22.85
N PHE A 309 17.40 3.39 21.92
CA PHE A 309 16.47 3.36 20.79
C PHE A 309 15.85 1.97 20.69
N MET A 310 14.55 1.93 20.40
CA MET A 310 13.83 0.69 20.14
C MET A 310 13.69 0.53 18.64
N ASP A 311 14.14 -0.60 18.08
CA ASP A 311 14.25 -0.75 16.62
C ASP A 311 12.96 -1.32 16.01
N HIS A 312 12.14 -0.48 15.37
CA HIS A 312 10.94 -0.94 14.67
C HIS A 312 11.25 -2.03 13.63
N ALA A 313 12.40 -2.02 12.96
CA ALA A 313 12.73 -3.01 11.94
C ALA A 313 12.77 -4.44 12.49
N TYR A 314 13.23 -4.61 13.73
CA TYR A 314 13.18 -5.89 14.43
C TYR A 314 11.74 -6.35 14.62
N PHE A 315 10.89 -5.47 15.17
CA PHE A 315 9.48 -5.80 15.42
C PHE A 315 8.70 -6.04 14.14
N SER A 316 8.96 -5.26 13.09
CA SER A 316 8.37 -5.45 11.77
C SER A 316 8.69 -6.84 11.24
N CYS A 317 9.96 -7.25 11.28
CA CYS A 317 10.39 -8.58 10.87
C CYS A 317 9.67 -9.70 11.64
N VAL A 318 9.72 -9.70 12.97
CA VAL A 318 9.15 -10.80 13.77
C VAL A 318 7.62 -10.83 13.71
N ARG A 319 6.96 -9.65 13.68
CA ARG A 319 5.50 -9.55 13.59
C ARG A 319 5.01 -10.01 12.21
N LEU A 320 5.71 -9.62 11.14
CA LEU A 320 5.36 -10.02 9.78
C LEU A 320 5.57 -11.52 9.57
N TYR A 321 6.65 -12.11 10.12
CA TYR A 321 6.85 -13.56 10.09
C TYR A 321 5.60 -14.30 10.62
N ARG A 322 5.09 -13.89 11.78
CA ARG A 322 3.89 -14.49 12.37
C ARG A 322 2.65 -14.30 11.52
N GLU A 323 2.54 -13.13 10.90
CA GLU A 323 1.41 -12.85 10.02
C GLU A 323 1.41 -13.76 8.79
N ILE A 324 2.57 -13.93 8.15
CA ILE A 324 2.76 -14.84 7.02
C ILE A 324 2.44 -16.28 7.46
N GLU A 325 3.03 -16.74 8.57
CA GLU A 325 2.83 -18.08 9.12
C GLU A 325 1.33 -18.37 9.36
N ASN A 326 0.60 -17.44 9.98
CA ASN A 326 -0.82 -17.61 10.29
C ASN A 326 -1.72 -17.49 9.04
N SER A 327 -1.37 -16.62 8.10
CA SER A 327 -2.25 -16.28 6.97
C SER A 327 -2.08 -17.22 5.78
N ILE A 328 -0.84 -17.44 5.33
CA ILE A 328 -0.54 -18.30 4.17
C ILE A 328 -0.16 -19.73 4.56
N GLY A 329 0.25 -19.95 5.81
CA GLY A 329 0.67 -21.24 6.33
C GLY A 329 2.17 -21.53 6.12
N ILE A 330 2.78 -22.21 7.09
CA ILE A 330 4.21 -22.56 7.07
C ILE A 330 4.60 -23.30 5.79
N SER A 331 3.73 -24.16 5.24
CA SER A 331 3.98 -24.94 4.01
C SER A 331 4.21 -24.09 2.75
N LYS A 332 3.77 -22.83 2.72
CA LYS A 332 3.98 -21.92 1.58
C LYS A 332 5.18 -20.98 1.73
N ILE A 333 5.71 -20.84 2.96
CA ILE A 333 6.90 -20.03 3.22
C ILE A 333 8.11 -20.61 2.47
N ASN A 334 8.95 -19.76 1.89
CA ASN A 334 10.14 -20.15 1.12
C ASN A 334 11.26 -19.12 1.35
N ASN A 335 12.46 -19.36 0.81
CA ASN A 335 13.62 -18.47 1.00
C ASN A 335 13.35 -17.01 0.61
N LYS A 336 12.48 -16.74 -0.37
CA LYS A 336 12.16 -15.37 -0.80
C LYS A 336 11.34 -14.61 0.25
N HIS A 337 10.54 -15.32 1.04
CA HIS A 337 9.89 -14.71 2.22
C HIS A 337 10.93 -14.36 3.29
N ILE A 338 11.94 -15.21 3.49
CA ILE A 338 13.04 -14.93 4.43
C ILE A 338 13.91 -13.77 3.93
N ASP A 339 14.15 -13.66 2.62
CA ASP A 339 14.80 -12.49 2.02
C ASP A 339 14.02 -11.21 2.30
N ALA A 340 12.69 -11.22 2.14
CA ALA A 340 11.86 -10.06 2.43
C ALA A 340 11.94 -9.65 3.92
N LEU A 341 11.92 -10.63 4.84
CA LEU A 341 12.04 -10.42 6.27
C LEU A 341 13.43 -9.90 6.68
N THR A 342 14.51 -10.46 6.12
CA THR A 342 15.86 -9.97 6.38
C THR A 342 16.11 -8.60 5.76
N ALA A 343 15.50 -8.28 4.60
CA ALA A 343 15.53 -6.93 4.05
C ALA A 343 14.92 -5.91 5.03
N ILE A 344 13.75 -6.23 5.59
CA ILE A 344 13.12 -5.43 6.64
C ILE A 344 14.04 -5.35 7.85
N LEU A 345 14.58 -6.45 8.36
CA LEU A 345 15.44 -6.40 9.56
C LEU A 345 16.71 -5.53 9.35
N LEU A 346 17.24 -5.52 8.13
CA LEU A 346 18.45 -4.77 7.79
C LEU A 346 18.20 -3.26 7.60
N HIS A 347 17.04 -2.83 7.10
CA HIS A 347 16.87 -1.47 6.57
C HIS A 347 17.16 -0.32 7.55
N ASN A 348 17.03 -0.58 8.86
CA ASN A 348 17.26 0.41 9.89
C ASN A 348 18.56 0.14 10.68
N SER A 349 18.48 -0.03 12.00
CA SER A 349 19.63 0.17 12.87
C SER A 349 20.65 -0.96 12.83
N LEU A 350 20.22 -2.19 12.49
CA LEU A 350 21.10 -3.35 12.39
C LEU A 350 22.19 -3.11 11.33
N TYR A 351 21.80 -2.82 10.10
CA TYR A 351 22.78 -2.62 9.05
C TYR A 351 23.60 -1.35 9.29
N LYS A 352 22.92 -0.21 9.52
CA LYS A 352 23.54 1.11 9.66
C LYS A 352 24.60 1.13 10.77
N PHE A 353 24.28 0.62 11.96
CA PHE A 353 25.14 0.81 13.14
C PHE A 353 25.91 -0.44 13.59
N SER A 354 25.49 -1.64 13.19
CA SER A 354 26.14 -2.89 13.63
C SER A 354 26.90 -3.61 12.51
N ILE A 355 26.62 -3.31 11.24
CA ILE A 355 27.28 -3.95 10.10
C ILE A 355 28.20 -2.96 9.39
N VAL A 356 27.64 -1.88 8.83
CA VAL A 356 28.39 -0.93 7.98
C VAL A 356 29.03 0.20 8.76
N PHE A 357 28.59 0.45 10.00
CA PHE A 357 29.07 1.54 10.87
C PHE A 357 29.11 2.91 10.16
N TYR A 358 28.02 3.30 9.49
CA TYR A 358 28.00 4.44 8.54
C TYR A 358 28.45 5.79 9.11
N LYS A 359 28.42 5.96 10.45
CA LYS A 359 28.85 7.17 11.18
C LYS A 359 30.22 7.06 11.85
N ASP A 360 30.86 5.89 11.88
CA ASP A 360 32.17 5.69 12.49
C ASP A 360 33.24 5.65 11.37
N GLU A 361 33.88 6.79 11.10
CA GLU A 361 34.88 6.91 10.02
C GLU A 361 36.07 5.92 10.16
N GLN A 362 36.31 5.33 11.33
CA GLN A 362 37.38 4.35 11.52
C GLN A 362 36.93 2.91 11.23
N LYS A 363 35.65 2.60 11.46
CA LYS A 363 35.09 1.24 11.31
C LYS A 363 34.17 1.09 10.11
N LYS A 364 33.90 2.18 9.41
CA LYS A 364 33.01 2.24 8.26
C LYS A 364 33.41 1.18 7.23
N LYS A 365 32.44 0.39 6.79
CA LYS A 365 32.58 -0.60 5.72
C LYS A 365 31.95 -0.08 4.44
N ASP A 366 32.15 -0.82 3.35
CA ASP A 366 31.57 -0.49 2.05
C ASP A 366 30.04 -0.57 2.09
N PRO A 367 29.33 0.28 1.32
CA PRO A 367 27.87 0.30 1.31
C PRO A 367 27.26 -0.94 0.63
N LEU A 368 25.98 -1.19 0.88
CA LEU A 368 25.27 -2.37 0.37
C LEU A 368 25.14 -2.32 -1.15
N THR A 369 25.44 -3.42 -1.82
CA THR A 369 25.27 -3.54 -3.27
C THR A 369 23.97 -4.27 -3.61
N MET A 370 23.37 -3.94 -4.75
CA MET A 370 22.15 -4.60 -5.21
C MET A 370 22.34 -6.11 -5.45
N GLU A 371 23.56 -6.58 -5.72
CA GLU A 371 23.86 -7.99 -5.96
C GLU A 371 23.91 -8.83 -4.68
N THR A 372 24.20 -8.22 -3.53
CA THR A 372 24.33 -8.96 -2.24
C THR A 372 22.99 -9.21 -1.58
N HIS A 373 22.09 -8.23 -1.61
CA HIS A 373 20.70 -8.38 -1.13
C HIS A 373 19.78 -7.37 -1.85
N PRO A 374 19.21 -7.74 -3.02
CA PRO A 374 18.48 -6.80 -3.88
C PRO A 374 17.28 -6.12 -3.21
N LEU A 375 16.57 -6.83 -2.34
CA LEU A 375 15.40 -6.28 -1.63
C LEU A 375 15.83 -5.32 -0.51
N ALA A 376 16.87 -5.65 0.26
CA ALA A 376 17.40 -4.77 1.31
C ALA A 376 18.00 -3.49 0.71
N TYR A 377 18.76 -3.62 -0.38
CA TYR A 377 19.31 -2.50 -1.13
C TYR A 377 18.21 -1.53 -1.57
N LEU A 378 17.16 -2.07 -2.21
CA LEU A 378 16.08 -1.24 -2.72
C LEU A 378 15.26 -0.62 -1.59
N LEU A 379 15.00 -1.37 -0.51
CA LEU A 379 14.28 -0.86 0.66
C LEU A 379 15.02 0.33 1.27
N MET A 380 16.31 0.19 1.59
CA MET A 380 17.11 1.28 2.14
C MET A 380 17.17 2.49 1.20
N LEU A 381 17.33 2.27 -0.11
CA LEU A 381 17.36 3.37 -1.07
C LEU A 381 16.03 4.12 -1.12
N THR A 382 14.92 3.39 -1.23
CA THR A 382 13.59 3.99 -1.44
C THR A 382 13.01 4.60 -0.16
N ASP A 383 13.28 4.01 1.00
CA ASP A 383 12.94 4.59 2.31
C ASP A 383 13.66 5.94 2.52
N GLU A 384 14.97 6.01 2.27
CA GLU A 384 15.71 7.28 2.39
C GLU A 384 15.26 8.33 1.35
N LEU A 385 14.89 7.91 0.13
CA LEU A 385 14.34 8.82 -0.88
C LEU A 385 12.96 9.35 -0.49
N GLN A 386 12.13 8.55 0.16
CA GLN A 386 10.83 8.94 0.66
C GLN A 386 11.01 9.86 1.86
N CYS A 387 10.97 11.16 1.65
CA CYS A 387 10.96 12.13 2.76
C CYS A 387 9.96 13.27 2.58
N TRP A 388 9.07 13.13 1.58
CA TRP A 388 8.08 14.13 1.18
C TRP A 388 6.67 13.68 1.52
N ASP A 389 5.74 14.65 1.52
CA ASP A 389 4.30 14.43 1.70
C ASP A 389 3.92 13.64 2.97
N ARG A 390 4.78 13.68 3.99
CA ARG A 390 4.49 13.06 5.28
C ARG A 390 3.83 14.06 6.21
N THR A 391 2.68 13.71 6.76
CA THR A 391 2.01 14.54 7.77
C THR A 391 2.87 14.61 9.04
N ALA A 392 3.24 15.84 9.44
CA ALA A 392 4.04 16.07 10.64
C ALA A 392 3.18 16.04 11.90
N TYR A 393 3.26 14.96 12.68
CA TYR A 393 2.51 14.81 13.91
C TYR A 393 3.27 15.36 15.14
N GLY A 394 4.59 15.15 15.17
CA GLY A 394 5.43 15.49 16.32
C GLY A 394 5.59 17.00 16.58
N ARG A 395 5.83 17.38 17.85
CA ARG A 395 5.95 18.79 18.28
C ARG A 395 7.04 19.56 17.54
N ASN A 396 8.22 18.98 17.41
CA ASN A 396 9.33 19.59 16.69
C ASN A 396 9.12 19.51 15.18
N SER A 397 8.57 18.39 14.68
CA SER A 397 8.25 18.16 13.26
C SER A 397 7.37 19.27 12.66
N ARG A 398 6.45 19.87 13.44
CA ARG A 398 5.58 20.97 13.00
C ARG A 398 6.28 22.31 12.76
N SER A 399 7.50 22.46 13.28
CA SER A 399 8.32 23.67 13.10
C SER A 399 9.43 23.51 12.06
N GLU A 400 9.52 22.34 11.42
CA GLU A 400 10.58 22.04 10.45
C GLU A 400 10.11 22.33 9.03
N LEU A 401 11.05 22.80 8.20
CA LEU A 401 10.80 22.93 6.77
C LEU A 401 11.08 21.59 6.10
N HIS A 402 10.01 20.90 5.70
CA HIS A 402 10.05 19.62 4.99
C HIS A 402 9.54 19.76 3.56
N PRO A 403 9.97 18.87 2.64
CA PRO A 403 9.44 18.87 1.29
C PRO A 403 7.98 18.41 1.29
N MET A 404 7.12 19.21 0.67
CA MET A 404 5.68 18.94 0.57
C MET A 404 5.35 17.96 -0.57
N SER A 405 6.20 17.85 -1.59
CA SER A 405 6.04 16.90 -2.70
C SER A 405 7.37 16.66 -3.39
N ALA A 406 7.44 15.63 -4.24
CA ALA A 406 8.61 15.36 -5.07
C ALA A 406 8.21 15.02 -6.51
N GLU A 407 9.09 15.35 -7.46
CA GLU A 407 9.04 14.88 -8.84
C GLU A 407 10.27 14.03 -9.13
N PHE A 408 10.04 12.87 -9.74
CA PHE A 408 11.11 11.95 -10.11
C PHE A 408 11.23 11.82 -11.62
N ASP A 409 12.45 11.56 -12.07
CA ASP A 409 12.79 11.18 -13.43
C ASP A 409 13.82 10.05 -13.37
N PHE A 410 13.43 8.88 -13.88
CA PHE A 410 14.22 7.65 -13.79
C PHE A 410 14.91 7.25 -15.10
N ARG A 411 15.24 8.21 -15.96
CA ARG A 411 15.92 7.93 -17.23
C ARG A 411 17.37 7.46 -17.03
N ASN A 412 17.86 6.67 -18.00
CA ASN A 412 19.27 6.28 -18.12
C ASN A 412 19.84 5.54 -16.88
N ASN A 413 19.05 4.67 -16.25
CA ASN A 413 19.42 3.97 -15.02
C ASN A 413 19.82 4.91 -13.85
N ALA A 414 19.38 6.17 -13.88
CA ALA A 414 19.65 7.16 -12.85
C ALA A 414 18.35 7.63 -12.17
N ILE A 415 18.48 8.26 -11.01
CA ILE A 415 17.39 8.87 -10.27
C ILE A 415 17.65 10.36 -10.20
N LYS A 416 16.75 11.16 -10.77
CA LYS A 416 16.71 12.59 -10.54
C LYS A 416 15.46 12.91 -9.71
N ALA A 417 15.66 13.43 -8.51
CA ALA A 417 14.61 13.81 -7.58
C ALA A 417 14.59 15.34 -7.39
N ILE A 418 13.44 15.95 -7.64
CA ILE A 418 13.19 17.36 -7.35
C ILE A 418 12.25 17.42 -6.15
N TYR A 419 12.74 17.91 -5.02
CA TYR A 419 11.97 18.06 -3.80
C TYR A 419 11.42 19.47 -3.69
N TYR A 420 10.10 19.59 -3.57
CA TYR A 420 9.43 20.87 -3.52
C TYR A 420 9.08 21.26 -2.09
N TYR A 421 9.46 22.47 -1.71
CA TYR A 421 9.10 23.15 -0.48
C TYR A 421 8.02 24.20 -0.77
N ASP A 422 7.25 24.56 0.26
CA ASP A 422 6.19 25.57 0.13
C ASP A 422 6.79 26.93 -0.23
N LYS A 423 6.34 27.53 -1.33
CA LYS A 423 6.74 28.88 -1.75
C LYS A 423 6.37 29.96 -0.73
N GLN A 424 5.39 29.72 0.15
CA GLN A 424 5.07 30.64 1.25
C GLN A 424 6.20 30.71 2.28
N GLU A 425 7.09 29.72 2.32
CA GLU A 425 8.25 29.66 3.22
C GLU A 425 9.52 30.25 2.59
N GLN A 426 9.40 30.92 1.44
CA GLN A 426 10.54 31.46 0.68
C GLN A 426 11.39 32.45 1.50
N GLU A 427 10.77 33.30 2.32
CA GLU A 427 11.50 34.24 3.18
C GLU A 427 12.47 33.51 4.12
N LYS A 428 12.05 32.38 4.72
CA LYS A 428 12.91 31.57 5.59
C LYS A 428 14.06 30.90 4.82
N ILE A 429 13.81 30.53 3.56
CA ILE A 429 14.82 29.94 2.66
C ILE A 429 15.85 30.99 2.29
N ASP A 430 15.40 32.18 1.86
CA ASP A 430 16.26 33.30 1.46
C ASP A 430 17.17 33.74 2.62
N ASP A 431 16.61 33.85 3.84
CA ASP A 431 17.35 34.16 5.06
C ASP A 431 18.44 33.12 5.36
N PHE A 432 18.11 31.83 5.22
CA PHE A 432 19.07 30.75 5.41
C PHE A 432 20.18 30.80 4.36
N GLU A 433 19.85 30.97 3.07
CA GLU A 433 20.82 31.01 1.97
C GLU A 433 21.80 32.16 2.14
N LEU A 434 21.31 33.33 2.58
CA LEU A 434 22.16 34.48 2.90
C LEU A 434 23.14 34.16 4.04
N ILE A 435 22.64 33.59 5.15
CA ILE A 435 23.48 33.24 6.31
C ILE A 435 24.50 32.16 5.93
N TYR A 436 24.08 31.16 5.16
CA TYR A 436 24.94 30.06 4.72
C TYR A 436 26.05 30.54 3.79
N HIS A 437 25.72 31.37 2.80
CA HIS A 437 26.72 31.96 1.90
C HIS A 437 27.73 32.83 2.65
N ASN A 438 27.26 33.65 3.61
CA ASN A 438 28.16 34.42 4.47
C ASN A 438 29.09 33.51 5.30
N TRP A 439 28.61 32.36 5.77
CA TRP A 439 29.42 31.39 6.50
C TRP A 439 30.49 30.75 5.60
N GLU A 440 30.14 30.39 4.35
CA GLU A 440 31.10 29.90 3.36
C GLU A 440 32.17 30.94 3.02
N GLU A 441 31.78 32.20 2.76
CA GLU A 441 32.71 33.28 2.43
C GLU A 441 33.66 33.63 3.58
N ASN A 442 33.23 33.44 4.82
CA ASN A 442 34.05 33.65 6.02
C ASN A 442 34.93 32.44 6.38
N GLY A 443 35.08 31.48 5.47
CA GLY A 443 36.00 30.35 5.61
C GLY A 443 35.46 29.22 6.49
N GLU A 444 34.14 29.05 6.54
CA GLU A 444 33.47 27.91 7.19
C GLU A 444 33.78 27.79 8.71
N GLN A 445 33.99 28.93 9.39
CA GLN A 445 34.32 28.96 10.81
C GLN A 445 33.08 28.69 11.68
N GLY A 446 33.18 27.70 12.58
CA GLY A 446 32.10 27.35 13.52
C GLY A 446 31.09 26.35 12.95
N GLU A 447 29.93 26.22 13.61
CA GLU A 447 28.88 25.32 13.14
C GLU A 447 28.18 25.89 11.89
N ALA A 448 28.05 25.06 10.85
CA ALA A 448 27.35 25.43 9.63
C ALA A 448 25.88 25.83 9.95
N PRO A 449 25.37 26.93 9.36
CA PRO A 449 23.95 27.28 9.44
C PRO A 449 23.06 26.13 8.97
N ARG A 450 21.86 25.99 9.57
CA ARG A 450 20.96 24.86 9.28
C ARG A 450 19.52 25.32 9.11
N LEU A 451 18.88 24.78 8.06
CA LEU A 451 17.44 24.83 7.83
C LEU A 451 16.89 23.41 7.65
N LYS A 452 17.25 22.54 8.61
CA LYS A 452 16.81 21.13 8.71
C LYS A 452 16.88 20.40 7.35
N ALA A 453 15.78 19.79 6.91
CA ALA A 453 15.75 18.97 5.69
C ALA A 453 16.06 19.78 4.42
N TYR A 454 15.78 21.09 4.40
CA TYR A 454 16.17 21.94 3.27
C TYR A 454 17.68 22.04 3.13
N SER A 455 18.38 22.35 4.22
CA SER A 455 19.84 22.48 4.20
C SER A 455 20.53 21.17 3.80
N ASP A 456 20.00 20.00 4.20
CA ASP A 456 20.57 18.70 3.79
C ASP A 456 20.58 18.46 2.27
N MET A 457 19.71 19.16 1.52
CA MET A 457 19.59 19.07 0.06
C MET A 457 20.15 20.29 -0.69
N ALA A 458 20.22 21.46 -0.04
CA ALA A 458 20.62 22.73 -0.65
C ALA A 458 22.10 23.06 -0.44
N GLU A 459 22.73 22.52 0.61
CA GLU A 459 24.15 22.72 0.89
C GLU A 459 25.05 22.25 -0.27
N LYS A 460 26.23 22.88 -0.40
CA LYS A 460 27.25 22.54 -1.41
C LYS A 460 27.62 21.07 -1.38
N GLU A 461 27.83 20.52 -0.17
CA GLU A 461 27.90 19.09 0.07
C GLU A 461 26.53 18.60 0.55
N GLN A 462 25.73 18.09 -0.38
CA GLN A 462 24.40 17.56 -0.08
C GLN A 462 24.47 16.36 0.86
N ARG A 463 24.32 16.60 2.17
CA ARG A 463 24.34 15.56 3.21
C ARG A 463 23.32 14.47 2.94
N PHE A 464 22.15 14.82 2.41
CA PHE A 464 21.12 13.87 2.04
C PHE A 464 21.64 12.82 1.05
N THR A 465 22.26 13.26 -0.05
CA THR A 465 22.85 12.36 -1.05
C THR A 465 24.07 11.61 -0.50
N PHE A 466 24.86 12.25 0.37
CA PHE A 466 26.04 11.65 0.97
C PHE A 466 25.71 10.54 1.97
N ASP A 467 24.68 10.72 2.80
CA ASP A 467 24.23 9.73 3.77
C ASP A 467 23.66 8.49 3.07
N ILE A 468 22.88 8.66 2.00
CA ILE A 468 22.41 7.55 1.15
C ILE A 468 23.61 6.75 0.61
N LYS A 469 24.64 7.42 0.07
CA LYS A 469 25.86 6.78 -0.46
C LYS A 469 26.68 6.02 0.58
N LYS A 470 26.48 6.28 1.87
CA LYS A 470 27.12 5.53 2.95
C LYS A 470 26.38 4.23 3.29
N ILE A 471 25.13 4.10 2.89
CA ILE A 471 24.25 2.98 3.22
C ILE A 471 24.15 2.04 2.00
N VAL A 472 23.92 2.59 0.82
CA VAL A 472 23.75 1.84 -0.44
C VAL A 472 24.71 2.33 -1.51
N ASP A 473 25.22 1.39 -2.32
CA ASP A 473 26.09 1.71 -3.44
C ASP A 473 25.32 2.42 -4.56
N MET A 474 25.69 3.66 -4.83
CA MET A 474 25.09 4.50 -5.86
C MET A 474 25.94 4.59 -7.14
N SER A 475 26.99 3.77 -7.26
CA SER A 475 27.89 3.77 -8.43
C SER A 475 27.17 3.41 -9.74
N LYS A 476 26.18 2.51 -9.67
CA LYS A 476 25.40 2.01 -10.80
C LYS A 476 24.04 2.71 -10.98
N ILE A 477 23.56 3.40 -9.96
CA ILE A 477 22.29 4.15 -9.99
C ILE A 477 22.56 5.58 -9.50
N PRO A 478 23.07 6.47 -10.37
CA PRO A 478 23.41 7.82 -9.95
C PRO A 478 22.19 8.58 -9.44
N LEU A 479 22.33 9.28 -8.31
CA LEU A 479 21.29 10.11 -7.70
C LEU A 479 21.62 11.60 -7.84
N ILE A 480 20.65 12.37 -8.35
CA ILE A 480 20.69 13.82 -8.45
C ILE A 480 19.52 14.37 -7.65
N VAL A 481 19.80 15.21 -6.66
CA VAL A 481 18.79 15.82 -5.77
C VAL A 481 18.77 17.32 -5.99
N ILE A 482 17.57 17.87 -6.19
CA ILE A 482 17.37 19.31 -6.46
C ILE A 482 16.25 19.83 -5.55
N PRO A 483 16.54 20.69 -4.57
CA PRO A 483 15.50 21.41 -3.83
C PRO A 483 14.91 22.53 -4.70
N LYS A 484 13.59 22.73 -4.65
CA LYS A 484 12.86 23.82 -5.31
C LYS A 484 11.68 24.28 -4.46
N THR A 485 11.08 25.42 -4.81
CA THR A 485 9.81 25.86 -4.24
C THR A 485 8.68 25.81 -5.27
N LYS A 486 7.45 25.53 -4.83
CA LYS A 486 6.22 25.73 -5.62
C LYS A 486 5.04 26.05 -4.69
N GLU A 487 3.93 26.52 -5.26
CA GLU A 487 2.71 26.77 -4.48
C GLU A 487 2.08 25.45 -4.05
N VAL A 488 1.56 25.40 -2.82
CA VAL A 488 0.87 24.21 -2.31
C VAL A 488 -0.43 24.00 -3.08
N ASP A 489 -0.54 22.85 -3.76
CA ASP A 489 -1.82 22.39 -4.29
C ASP A 489 -2.45 21.38 -3.33
N ARG A 490 -3.54 21.79 -2.67
CA ARG A 490 -4.32 20.92 -1.77
C ARG A 490 -5.56 20.33 -2.45
N THR A 491 -5.81 20.64 -3.71
CA THR A 491 -7.05 20.24 -4.40
C THR A 491 -7.13 18.73 -4.65
N SER A 492 -5.98 18.07 -4.83
CA SER A 492 -5.90 16.63 -5.10
C SER A 492 -6.13 15.77 -3.86
N LYS A 493 -5.75 16.26 -2.67
CA LYS A 493 -5.85 15.52 -1.40
C LYS A 493 -7.30 15.23 -0.98
N LYS A 494 -8.26 16.07 -1.37
CA LYS A 494 -9.69 15.90 -1.07
C LYS A 494 -9.95 15.54 0.40
N THR A 495 -9.24 16.18 1.33
CA THR A 495 -9.42 15.98 2.76
C THR A 495 -10.67 16.74 3.24
N TYR A 496 -11.50 16.09 4.05
CA TYR A 496 -12.74 16.65 4.58
C TYR A 496 -12.66 16.80 6.11
N LEU A 497 -13.60 17.53 6.71
CA LEU A 497 -13.69 17.59 8.19
C LEU A 497 -14.04 16.22 8.79
N SER A 498 -14.76 15.41 8.04
CA SER A 498 -15.03 14.02 8.39
C SER A 498 -13.82 13.18 7.99
N ASN A 499 -13.04 12.75 8.97
CA ASN A 499 -11.99 11.75 8.77
C ASN A 499 -12.46 10.42 9.39
N SER A 500 -12.48 9.35 8.60
CA SER A 500 -12.81 8.01 9.11
C SER A 500 -11.67 7.49 9.97
N ASN A 501 -11.99 6.92 11.13
CA ASN A 501 -11.07 5.97 11.73
C ASN A 501 -11.11 4.67 10.89
N PHE A 502 -9.94 4.13 10.53
CA PHE A 502 -9.78 2.99 9.62
C PHE A 502 -10.53 1.74 10.11
N LEU A 503 -10.62 1.55 11.43
CA LEU A 503 -11.34 0.44 12.06
C LEU A 503 -12.79 0.33 11.58
N HIS A 504 -13.45 1.46 11.32
CA HIS A 504 -14.85 1.46 10.89
C HIS A 504 -15.01 1.31 9.39
N LEU A 505 -13.98 1.58 8.59
CA LEU A 505 -14.15 1.62 7.15
C LEU A 505 -14.46 0.23 6.58
N TYR A 506 -13.74 -0.79 7.06
CA TYR A 506 -14.00 -2.18 6.71
C TYR A 506 -15.36 -2.65 7.25
N ASP A 507 -15.64 -2.40 8.53
CA ASP A 507 -16.90 -2.80 9.17
C ASP A 507 -18.12 -2.14 8.49
N PHE A 508 -18.00 -0.88 8.06
CA PHE A 508 -19.01 -0.21 7.25
C PHE A 508 -19.16 -0.85 5.88
N ALA A 509 -18.06 -1.22 5.22
CA ALA A 509 -18.12 -1.91 3.93
C ALA A 509 -18.82 -3.28 4.04
N VAL A 510 -18.50 -4.05 5.08
CA VAL A 510 -19.15 -5.33 5.42
C VAL A 510 -20.65 -5.12 5.64
N ALA A 511 -21.03 -4.14 6.46
CA ALA A 511 -22.43 -3.86 6.75
C ALA A 511 -23.20 -3.30 5.53
N LEU A 512 -22.55 -2.50 4.68
CA LEU A 512 -23.12 -2.03 3.42
C LEU A 512 -23.37 -3.19 2.45
N ASN A 513 -22.47 -4.17 2.40
CA ASN A 513 -22.67 -5.39 1.60
C ASN A 513 -23.84 -6.23 2.12
N ALA A 514 -23.89 -6.47 3.44
CA ALA A 514 -24.95 -7.26 4.08
C ALA A 514 -26.36 -6.73 3.74
N ARG A 515 -26.52 -5.42 3.49
CA ARG A 515 -27.79 -4.82 3.05
C ARG A 515 -28.37 -5.49 1.80
N TYR A 516 -27.54 -5.88 0.83
CA TYR A 516 -28.01 -6.50 -0.40
C TYR A 516 -28.68 -7.86 -0.16
N PHE A 517 -28.26 -8.57 0.89
CA PHE A 517 -28.82 -9.87 1.28
C PHE A 517 -29.98 -9.73 2.27
N TYR A 518 -29.87 -8.81 3.24
CA TYR A 518 -30.76 -8.75 4.40
C TYR A 518 -31.77 -7.60 4.39
N GLN A 519 -31.72 -6.69 3.40
CA GLN A 519 -32.72 -5.65 3.14
C GLN A 519 -33.13 -4.83 4.38
N GLY A 520 -32.15 -4.38 5.17
CA GLY A 520 -32.39 -3.56 6.38
C GLY A 520 -32.47 -4.35 7.69
N LYS A 521 -32.25 -5.68 7.66
CA LYS A 521 -32.19 -6.56 8.84
C LYS A 521 -30.76 -6.89 9.29
N GLU A 522 -29.74 -6.33 8.66
CA GLU A 522 -28.32 -6.57 8.95
C GLU A 522 -27.95 -6.35 10.43
N LYS A 523 -28.64 -5.44 11.13
CA LYS A 523 -28.45 -5.19 12.57
C LYS A 523 -28.73 -6.39 13.49
N PHE A 524 -29.42 -7.42 12.97
CA PHE A 524 -29.75 -8.64 13.70
C PHE A 524 -28.89 -9.84 13.26
N ILE A 525 -27.97 -9.64 12.34
CA ILE A 525 -27.04 -10.66 11.85
C ILE A 525 -25.73 -10.52 12.63
N GLU A 526 -25.13 -11.65 12.98
CA GLU A 526 -23.83 -11.69 13.64
C GLU A 526 -22.74 -11.14 12.71
N ASP A 527 -21.83 -10.34 13.25
CA ASP A 527 -20.81 -9.63 12.46
C ASP A 527 -19.90 -10.63 11.72
N GLU A 528 -19.59 -11.78 12.32
CA GLU A 528 -18.80 -12.88 11.74
C GLU A 528 -19.45 -13.47 10.47
N VAL A 529 -20.78 -13.53 10.42
CA VAL A 529 -21.52 -14.03 9.24
C VAL A 529 -21.44 -13.01 8.11
N MET A 530 -21.64 -11.73 8.42
CA MET A 530 -21.55 -10.65 7.42
C MET A 530 -20.13 -10.52 6.86
N GLU A 531 -19.12 -10.67 7.71
CA GLU A 531 -17.71 -10.65 7.30
C GLU A 531 -17.39 -11.80 6.35
N LYS A 532 -17.82 -13.03 6.69
CA LYS A 532 -17.63 -14.18 5.80
C LYS A 532 -18.27 -13.99 4.42
N GLU A 533 -19.49 -13.46 4.38
CA GLU A 533 -20.17 -13.17 3.11
C GLU A 533 -19.48 -12.06 2.30
N PHE A 534 -18.86 -11.10 2.98
CA PHE A 534 -18.05 -10.06 2.35
C PHE A 534 -16.75 -10.62 1.78
N GLU A 535 -16.07 -11.49 2.52
CA GLU A 535 -14.85 -12.18 2.07
C GLU A 535 -15.09 -13.11 0.87
N GLU A 536 -16.31 -13.61 0.68
CA GLU A 536 -16.70 -14.41 -0.48
C GLU A 536 -16.86 -13.59 -1.78
N LEU A 537 -16.86 -12.25 -1.71
CA LEU A 537 -16.86 -11.40 -2.90
C LEU A 537 -15.48 -11.35 -3.56
N SER A 538 -15.43 -11.09 -4.86
CA SER A 538 -14.16 -10.72 -5.50
C SER A 538 -13.65 -9.37 -5.00
N LEU A 539 -12.33 -9.17 -5.03
CA LEU A 539 -11.65 -7.93 -4.66
C LEU A 539 -12.30 -6.67 -5.28
N GLU A 540 -12.75 -6.72 -6.54
CA GLU A 540 -13.44 -5.59 -7.19
C GLU A 540 -14.66 -5.10 -6.39
N TYR A 541 -15.50 -6.03 -5.93
CA TYR A 541 -16.74 -5.72 -5.22
C TYR A 541 -16.50 -5.39 -3.75
N GLN A 542 -15.52 -6.03 -3.12
CA GLN A 542 -15.05 -5.63 -1.79
C GLN A 542 -14.59 -4.16 -1.83
N LEU A 543 -13.72 -3.79 -2.79
CA LEU A 543 -13.26 -2.41 -2.98
C LEU A 543 -14.38 -1.46 -3.36
N SER A 544 -15.38 -1.89 -4.14
CA SER A 544 -16.53 -1.05 -4.47
C SER A 544 -17.32 -0.65 -3.22
N ASN A 545 -17.52 -1.58 -2.28
CA ASN A 545 -18.16 -1.31 -0.98
C ASN A 545 -17.27 -0.42 -0.08
N ILE A 546 -15.96 -0.69 -0.02
CA ILE A 546 -15.00 0.16 0.71
C ILE A 546 -14.99 1.59 0.15
N ASN A 547 -14.92 1.75 -1.17
CA ASN A 547 -14.95 3.07 -1.82
C ASN A 547 -16.29 3.78 -1.64
N GLN A 548 -17.40 3.04 -1.54
CA GLN A 548 -18.70 3.61 -1.18
C GLN A 548 -18.67 4.16 0.24
N ALA A 549 -18.14 3.41 1.21
CA ALA A 549 -17.94 3.87 2.58
C ALA A 549 -17.03 5.11 2.66
N LYS A 550 -15.88 5.10 1.95
CA LYS A 550 -14.94 6.24 1.89
C LYS A 550 -15.59 7.51 1.34
N SER A 551 -16.47 7.38 0.35
CA SER A 551 -17.10 8.52 -0.30
C SER A 551 -18.11 9.24 0.61
N PHE A 552 -18.52 8.65 1.73
CA PHE A 552 -19.46 9.26 2.66
C PHE A 552 -18.99 10.59 3.22
N ALA A 553 -17.70 10.72 3.57
CA ALA A 553 -17.12 11.98 4.01
C ALA A 553 -17.27 13.10 2.96
N ARG A 554 -17.00 12.78 1.69
CA ARG A 554 -17.20 13.70 0.55
C ARG A 554 -18.66 14.12 0.40
N TYR A 555 -19.58 13.21 0.61
CA TYR A 555 -21.01 13.50 0.49
C TYR A 555 -21.49 14.41 1.62
N LEU A 556 -21.08 14.15 2.86
CA LEU A 556 -21.40 15.03 3.99
C LEU A 556 -20.81 16.42 3.82
N ASP A 557 -19.56 16.54 3.38
CA ASP A 557 -18.94 17.84 3.09
C ASP A 557 -19.76 18.64 2.06
N ALA A 558 -20.20 17.99 0.98
CA ALA A 558 -21.08 18.61 0.01
C ALA A 558 -22.42 19.04 0.60
N LEU A 559 -22.91 18.39 1.66
CA LEU A 559 -24.15 18.77 2.36
C LEU A 559 -23.93 19.86 3.43
N GLY A 560 -22.70 20.32 3.65
CA GLY A 560 -22.37 21.16 4.80
C GLY A 560 -22.56 20.39 6.11
N CYS A 561 -22.14 19.13 6.13
CA CYS A 561 -22.26 18.23 7.28
C CYS A 561 -20.91 17.55 7.55
N PHE A 562 -20.75 17.02 8.76
CA PHE A 562 -19.59 16.21 9.13
C PHE A 562 -19.95 15.17 10.19
N TYR A 563 -19.17 14.10 10.34
CA TYR A 563 -19.28 13.20 11.49
C TYR A 563 -18.08 13.33 12.42
N THR A 564 -18.33 13.07 13.70
CA THR A 564 -17.29 12.92 14.73
C THR A 564 -17.82 12.06 15.88
N ASP A 565 -16.90 11.40 16.56
CA ASP A 565 -17.07 10.67 17.82
C ASP A 565 -17.01 11.60 19.04
N ARG A 566 -16.57 12.86 18.84
CA ARG A 566 -16.44 13.85 19.90
C ARG A 566 -17.77 14.57 20.17
N PRO A 567 -18.02 14.94 21.43
CA PRO A 567 -19.13 15.83 21.74
C PRO A 567 -18.83 17.21 21.15
N VAL A 568 -19.73 17.72 20.30
CA VAL A 568 -19.60 19.03 19.67
C VAL A 568 -20.90 19.82 19.79
N ASN A 569 -20.79 21.16 19.81
CA ASN A 569 -21.94 22.06 19.92
C ASN A 569 -22.52 22.41 18.53
N TYR A 570 -22.94 21.39 17.78
CA TYR A 570 -23.59 21.54 16.48
C TYR A 570 -24.91 20.78 16.46
N GLU A 571 -25.81 21.14 15.54
CA GLU A 571 -27.08 20.44 15.37
C GLU A 571 -26.84 19.02 14.84
N MET A 572 -27.34 18.01 15.57
CA MET A 572 -27.23 16.61 15.19
C MET A 572 -28.26 16.25 14.12
N ILE A 573 -27.81 15.64 13.04
CA ILE A 573 -28.66 15.14 11.96
C ILE A 573 -29.05 13.69 12.25
N THR A 574 -30.35 13.39 12.13
CA THR A 574 -30.89 12.04 12.33
C THR A 574 -31.49 11.42 11.07
N ALA A 575 -31.74 12.23 10.04
CA ALA A 575 -32.22 11.84 8.72
C ALA A 575 -31.83 12.90 7.68
N PHE A 576 -31.71 12.50 6.42
CA PHE A 576 -31.49 13.44 5.31
C PHE A 576 -32.81 13.90 4.69
N SER A 577 -32.91 15.20 4.38
CA SER A 577 -34.07 15.76 3.67
C SER A 577 -34.05 15.37 2.18
N SER A 578 -35.20 15.49 1.50
CA SER A 578 -35.28 15.24 0.04
C SER A 578 -34.34 16.13 -0.77
N GLU A 579 -34.07 17.36 -0.30
CA GLU A 579 -33.13 18.28 -0.94
C GLU A 579 -31.68 17.79 -0.79
N GLN A 580 -31.31 17.31 0.40
CA GLN A 580 -29.99 16.72 0.64
C GLN A 580 -29.79 15.45 -0.20
N ILE A 581 -30.81 14.59 -0.27
CA ILE A 581 -30.82 13.38 -1.11
C ILE A 581 -30.60 13.73 -2.59
N ALA A 582 -31.27 14.75 -3.10
CA ALA A 582 -31.11 15.22 -4.48
C ALA A 582 -29.68 15.72 -4.79
N LYS A 583 -28.88 16.07 -3.77
CA LYS A 583 -27.50 16.50 -3.93
C LYS A 583 -26.52 15.34 -3.96
N PHE A 584 -26.58 14.41 -3.00
CA PHE A 584 -25.59 13.33 -2.90
C PHE A 584 -25.87 12.14 -3.83
N ALA A 585 -27.13 11.82 -4.14
CA ALA A 585 -27.45 10.63 -4.93
C ALA A 585 -26.87 10.68 -6.36
N PRO A 586 -26.88 11.82 -7.09
CA PRO A 586 -26.17 11.95 -8.35
C PRO A 586 -24.64 11.80 -8.22
N MET A 587 -24.05 12.17 -7.07
CA MET A 587 -22.62 12.01 -6.81
C MET A 587 -22.25 10.53 -6.61
N GLU A 588 -23.13 9.75 -5.99
CA GLU A 588 -22.97 8.31 -5.86
C GLU A 588 -23.08 7.60 -7.22
N HIS A 589 -24.04 8.01 -8.05
CA HIS A 589 -24.11 7.51 -9.43
C HIS A 589 -22.86 7.88 -10.24
N GLU A 590 -22.31 9.10 -10.06
CA GLU A 590 -21.03 9.50 -10.66
C GLU A 590 -19.88 8.58 -10.24
N ARG A 591 -19.77 8.25 -8.95
CA ARG A 591 -18.78 7.30 -8.43
C ARG A 591 -18.94 5.95 -9.10
N TRP A 592 -20.16 5.39 -9.08
CA TRP A 592 -20.48 4.08 -9.62
C TRP A 592 -20.15 3.97 -11.11
N ILE A 593 -20.54 4.96 -11.93
CA ILE A 593 -20.24 4.99 -13.37
C ILE A 593 -18.73 5.01 -13.62
N LYS A 594 -18.00 5.91 -12.95
CA LYS A 594 -16.56 6.04 -13.13
C LYS A 594 -15.82 4.77 -12.70
N GLU A 595 -16.24 4.15 -11.61
CA GLU A 595 -15.68 2.90 -11.13
C GLU A 595 -15.88 1.78 -12.16
N HIS A 596 -17.09 1.60 -12.67
CA HIS A 596 -17.38 0.58 -13.70
C HIS A 596 -16.55 0.78 -14.97
N ILE A 597 -16.43 2.03 -15.45
CA ILE A 597 -15.62 2.34 -16.63
C ILE A 597 -14.14 2.01 -16.36
N SER A 598 -13.60 2.38 -15.20
CA SER A 598 -12.21 2.07 -14.83
C SER A 598 -11.96 0.56 -14.73
N MET A 599 -12.98 -0.19 -14.33
CA MET A 599 -12.98 -1.64 -14.25
C MET A 599 -13.36 -2.29 -15.59
N SER A 600 -13.26 -1.59 -16.71
CA SER A 600 -13.47 -2.14 -18.06
C SER A 600 -14.87 -2.69 -18.33
N TRP A 601 -15.89 -2.19 -17.61
CA TRP A 601 -17.27 -2.48 -17.94
C TRP A 601 -17.74 -1.75 -19.21
N ILE A 602 -18.64 -2.36 -19.95
CA ILE A 602 -19.22 -1.83 -21.19
C ILE A 602 -20.73 -1.62 -21.07
N ARG A 603 -21.26 -0.68 -21.86
CA ARG A 603 -22.70 -0.46 -21.92
C ARG A 603 -23.35 -1.55 -22.75
N GLY A 604 -24.45 -2.11 -22.25
CA GLY A 604 -25.30 -3.01 -23.02
C GLY A 604 -26.20 -3.88 -22.15
N ASN A 605 -27.09 -4.63 -22.79
CA ASN A 605 -28.05 -5.52 -22.15
C ASN A 605 -28.08 -6.92 -22.77
N LEU A 606 -27.02 -7.32 -23.50
CA LEU A 606 -26.96 -8.60 -24.21
C LEU A 606 -27.17 -9.79 -23.25
N TYR A 607 -26.67 -9.70 -22.01
CA TYR A 607 -26.87 -10.72 -20.98
C TYR A 607 -28.36 -10.94 -20.61
N GLU A 608 -29.23 -9.97 -20.87
CA GLU A 608 -30.69 -10.06 -20.67
C GLU A 608 -31.42 -10.52 -21.95
N THR A 609 -30.92 -10.15 -23.14
CA THR A 609 -31.67 -10.29 -24.40
C THR A 609 -31.24 -11.49 -25.25
N VAL A 610 -30.02 -11.98 -25.10
CA VAL A 610 -29.50 -13.06 -25.95
C VAL A 610 -30.10 -14.41 -25.59
N LYS A 611 -30.24 -15.27 -26.60
CA LYS A 611 -30.49 -16.69 -26.40
C LYS A 611 -29.23 -17.33 -25.80
N LEU A 612 -29.36 -17.94 -24.63
CA LEU A 612 -28.23 -18.57 -23.98
C LEU A 612 -27.79 -19.83 -24.72
N PRO A 613 -26.48 -19.99 -25.01
CA PRO A 613 -25.93 -21.25 -25.49
C PRO A 613 -26.18 -22.39 -24.50
N GLU A 614 -26.37 -23.60 -25.02
CA GLU A 614 -26.58 -24.80 -24.21
C GLU A 614 -25.40 -25.05 -23.25
N GLU A 615 -24.17 -24.74 -23.66
CA GLU A 615 -22.98 -24.81 -22.79
C GLU A 615 -23.12 -23.97 -21.51
N LEU A 616 -23.69 -22.76 -21.59
CA LEU A 616 -23.91 -21.92 -20.41
C LEU A 616 -25.03 -22.47 -19.53
N LEU A 617 -26.10 -23.00 -20.13
CA LEU A 617 -27.21 -23.61 -19.38
C LEU A 617 -26.79 -24.89 -18.65
N VAL A 618 -25.89 -25.69 -19.24
CA VAL A 618 -25.34 -26.88 -18.59
C VAL A 618 -24.40 -26.51 -17.44
N ARG A 619 -23.68 -25.39 -17.55
CA ARG A 619 -22.73 -24.95 -16.53
C ARG A 619 -23.39 -24.40 -15.26
N PHE A 620 -24.58 -23.82 -15.37
CA PHE A 620 -25.24 -23.12 -14.27
C PHE A 620 -26.60 -23.76 -13.95
N ASP A 621 -26.94 -23.86 -12.67
CA ASP A 621 -28.14 -24.57 -12.19
C ASP A 621 -29.46 -24.07 -12.81
N ASN A 622 -29.51 -22.80 -13.22
CA ASN A 622 -30.68 -22.21 -13.87
C ASN A 622 -30.31 -21.01 -14.75
N GLU A 623 -31.23 -20.63 -15.63
CA GLU A 623 -31.09 -19.48 -16.54
C GLU A 623 -30.77 -18.17 -15.81
N LYS A 624 -31.37 -17.93 -14.63
CA LYS A 624 -31.13 -16.70 -13.85
C LYS A 624 -29.66 -16.59 -13.43
N MET A 625 -29.06 -17.69 -12.96
CA MET A 625 -27.63 -17.74 -12.62
C MET A 625 -26.75 -17.62 -13.85
N ALA A 626 -27.12 -18.29 -14.95
CA ALA A 626 -26.39 -18.19 -16.22
C ALA A 626 -26.35 -16.74 -16.74
N ARG A 627 -27.46 -16.00 -16.67
CA ARG A 627 -27.51 -14.57 -17.06
C ARG A 627 -26.66 -13.69 -16.16
N LYS A 628 -26.69 -13.92 -14.85
CA LYS A 628 -25.81 -13.20 -13.90
C LYS A 628 -24.34 -13.47 -14.20
N ALA A 629 -23.95 -14.73 -14.43
CA ALA A 629 -22.56 -15.05 -14.78
C ALA A 629 -22.16 -14.47 -16.15
N LEU A 630 -23.06 -14.50 -17.14
CA LEU A 630 -22.82 -13.91 -18.45
C LEU A 630 -22.60 -12.40 -18.37
N ARG A 631 -23.33 -11.69 -17.49
CA ARG A 631 -23.10 -10.27 -17.20
C ARG A 631 -21.65 -10.01 -16.76
N GLU A 632 -21.13 -10.81 -15.82
CA GLU A 632 -19.76 -10.70 -15.32
C GLU A 632 -18.72 -11.09 -16.38
N GLN A 633 -18.98 -12.16 -17.16
CA GLN A 633 -18.09 -12.60 -18.25
C GLN A 633 -18.00 -11.59 -19.39
N LEU A 634 -19.09 -10.89 -19.69
CA LEU A 634 -19.11 -9.78 -20.66
C LEU A 634 -18.58 -8.47 -20.06
N ARG A 635 -18.53 -8.36 -18.72
CA ARG A 635 -18.41 -7.10 -17.98
C ARG A 635 -19.35 -6.04 -18.55
N MET A 636 -20.63 -6.37 -18.65
CA MET A 636 -21.63 -5.54 -19.33
C MET A 636 -22.74 -5.12 -18.37
N HIS A 637 -23.14 -3.84 -18.42
CA HIS A 637 -24.31 -3.38 -17.68
C HIS A 637 -25.08 -2.30 -18.45
N LYS A 638 -26.41 -2.35 -18.39
CA LYS A 638 -27.30 -1.48 -19.19
C LYS A 638 -27.24 -0.01 -18.81
N LEU A 639 -26.87 0.28 -17.56
CA LEU A 639 -26.75 1.64 -17.02
C LEU A 639 -25.34 2.22 -17.12
N VAL A 640 -24.33 1.43 -17.47
CA VAL A 640 -22.97 1.96 -17.68
C VAL A 640 -22.99 2.87 -18.91
N MET A 641 -22.21 3.95 -18.86
CA MET A 641 -22.04 4.88 -19.97
C MET A 641 -20.81 4.53 -20.81
N GLU A 642 -20.83 4.88 -22.10
CA GLU A 642 -19.70 4.67 -23.00
C GLU A 642 -18.65 5.78 -22.87
N GLY A 643 -17.40 5.45 -23.14
CA GLY A 643 -16.31 6.42 -23.22
C GLY A 643 -15.84 6.95 -21.87
N SER A 644 -15.62 8.26 -21.79
CA SER A 644 -15.16 8.98 -20.59
C SER A 644 -16.11 10.15 -20.33
N PRO A 645 -17.35 9.88 -19.87
CA PRO A 645 -18.37 10.91 -19.73
C PRO A 645 -17.98 11.94 -18.67
N SER A 646 -18.29 13.20 -18.96
CA SER A 646 -18.17 14.33 -18.03
C SER A 646 -19.17 14.22 -16.89
N LYS A 647 -18.92 14.97 -15.79
CA LYS A 647 -19.84 15.02 -14.64
C LYS A 647 -21.26 15.46 -15.05
N GLU A 648 -21.36 16.40 -15.97
CA GLU A 648 -22.63 16.93 -16.47
C GLU A 648 -23.42 15.90 -17.27
N GLU A 649 -22.74 15.10 -18.11
CA GLU A 649 -23.36 14.03 -18.86
C GLU A 649 -23.90 12.93 -17.94
N ILE A 650 -23.15 12.57 -16.89
CA ILE A 650 -23.60 11.60 -15.88
C ILE A 650 -24.80 12.13 -15.11
N ALA A 651 -24.78 13.41 -14.70
CA ALA A 651 -25.91 14.02 -14.00
C ALA A 651 -27.20 14.04 -14.86
N LYS A 652 -27.08 14.34 -16.16
CA LYS A 652 -28.22 14.27 -17.11
C LYS A 652 -28.72 12.84 -17.26
N ASN A 653 -27.82 11.85 -17.34
CA ASN A 653 -28.19 10.45 -17.39
C ASN A 653 -28.97 10.03 -16.13
N TYR A 654 -28.51 10.41 -14.94
CA TYR A 654 -29.15 10.12 -13.66
C TYR A 654 -30.60 10.63 -13.60
N GLN A 655 -30.85 11.85 -14.08
CA GLN A 655 -32.19 12.44 -14.09
C GLN A 655 -33.20 11.62 -14.91
N MET A 656 -32.74 10.94 -15.96
CA MET A 656 -33.57 10.11 -16.85
C MET A 656 -33.81 8.69 -16.32
N LEU A 657 -33.15 8.30 -15.22
CA LEU A 657 -33.32 6.95 -14.65
C LEU A 657 -34.73 6.79 -14.02
N PRO A 658 -35.30 5.58 -14.08
CA PRO A 658 -36.47 5.24 -13.28
C PRO A 658 -36.22 5.42 -11.79
N GLU A 659 -37.26 5.76 -11.03
CA GLU A 659 -37.16 5.97 -9.58
C GLU A 659 -36.63 4.73 -8.82
N GLU A 660 -36.92 3.53 -9.32
CA GLU A 660 -36.37 2.28 -8.77
C GLU A 660 -34.84 2.22 -8.86
N GLU A 661 -34.25 2.70 -9.96
CA GLU A 661 -32.80 2.72 -10.12
C GLU A 661 -32.18 3.84 -9.27
N LYS A 662 -32.81 5.01 -9.20
CA LYS A 662 -32.36 6.10 -8.32
C LYS A 662 -32.38 5.71 -6.84
N GLY A 663 -33.34 4.86 -6.44
CA GLY A 663 -33.43 4.35 -5.08
C GLY A 663 -32.17 3.61 -4.61
N LYS A 664 -31.46 2.92 -5.53
CA LYS A 664 -30.24 2.16 -5.22
C LYS A 664 -29.06 3.06 -4.80
N ASP A 665 -29.06 4.33 -5.22
CA ASP A 665 -28.05 5.32 -4.83
C ASP A 665 -28.38 6.01 -3.49
N ILE A 666 -29.62 5.87 -3.00
CA ILE A 666 -30.11 6.55 -1.79
C ILE A 666 -30.09 5.61 -0.58
N GLU A 667 -30.52 4.37 -0.78
CA GLU A 667 -30.61 3.34 0.28
C GLU A 667 -29.30 3.12 1.07
N PRO A 668 -28.10 3.07 0.45
CA PRO A 668 -26.85 2.92 1.18
C PRO A 668 -26.65 3.97 2.27
N PHE A 669 -27.03 5.21 2.01
CA PHE A 669 -26.84 6.33 2.93
C PHE A 669 -27.78 6.26 4.13
N ASN A 670 -29.02 5.86 3.89
CA ASN A 670 -29.99 5.64 4.96
C ASN A 670 -29.58 4.48 5.87
N SER A 671 -28.98 3.41 5.30
CA SER A 671 -28.35 2.35 6.09
C SER A 671 -27.13 2.89 6.84
N MET A 672 -26.28 3.68 6.19
CA MET A 672 -25.09 4.25 6.83
C MET A 672 -25.43 5.15 8.02
N LEU A 673 -26.47 5.98 7.95
CA LEU A 673 -27.00 6.75 9.08
C LEU A 673 -27.38 5.87 10.29
N LYS A 674 -27.88 4.66 10.04
CA LYS A 674 -28.24 3.69 11.09
C LYS A 674 -27.01 2.99 11.64
N LEU A 675 -26.08 2.62 10.76
CA LEU A 675 -24.87 1.88 11.09
C LEU A 675 -23.85 2.74 11.87
N ILE A 676 -23.69 4.02 11.52
CA ILE A 676 -22.86 4.99 12.25
C ILE A 676 -23.29 5.12 13.71
N LYS A 677 -24.57 4.85 14.04
CA LYS A 677 -25.02 4.83 15.45
C LYS A 677 -24.60 3.54 16.19
N LYS A 678 -24.42 2.43 15.47
CA LYS A 678 -24.03 1.11 16.02
C LYS A 678 -22.53 1.09 16.35
N PHE A 679 -21.70 1.69 15.50
CA PHE A 679 -20.25 1.70 15.64
C PHE A 679 -19.81 3.06 16.27
N ASP A 680 -19.27 3.00 17.49
CA ASP A 680 -18.49 4.06 18.15
C ASP A 680 -19.18 5.35 18.57
N GLY A 681 -20.51 5.37 18.60
CA GLY A 681 -21.23 6.56 19.05
C GLY A 681 -21.00 7.78 18.14
N LEU A 682 -20.47 7.56 16.92
CA LEU A 682 -20.32 8.57 15.89
C LEU A 682 -21.66 9.26 15.65
N ARG A 683 -21.62 10.58 15.52
CA ARG A 683 -22.78 11.43 15.24
C ARG A 683 -22.47 12.34 14.07
N ILE A 684 -23.50 12.59 13.26
CA ILE A 684 -23.42 13.51 12.13
C ILE A 684 -24.02 14.84 12.58
N TYR A 685 -23.33 15.91 12.22
CA TYR A 685 -23.66 17.27 12.58
C TYR A 685 -23.68 18.17 11.34
N LYS A 686 -24.46 19.24 11.41
CA LYS A 686 -24.48 20.30 10.40
C LYS A 686 -23.38 21.33 10.67
N LEU A 687 -22.69 21.77 9.63
CA LEU A 687 -21.88 22.99 9.63
C LEU A 687 -22.84 24.14 9.34
N ASP A 688 -23.03 25.02 10.33
CA ASP A 688 -24.01 26.11 10.29
C ASP A 688 -23.90 27.04 9.07
#